data_AF-A0A2V9XLT6-F1
#
_entry.id   AF-A0A2V9XLT6-F1
#
_cell.length_a   1.000
_cell.length_b   1.000
_cell.length_c   1.000
_cell.angle_alpha   90.00
_cell.angle_beta   90.00
_cell.angle_gamma   90.00
#
_symmetry.space_group_name_H-M   'P 1'
#
loop_
_entity.id
_entity.type
_entity.pdbx_description
1 polymer ?
#
loop_
_entity_poly.entity_id
_entity_poly.type
_entity_poly.pdbx_seq_one_letter_code
_entity_poly.pdbx_strand_id
1 'polypeptide(L)'
;MFRRLRVVGFLLWSLIFLAAQDIDSVPSSQKRNLVSIADEIADPTERSAFLQLFKPAAPAEIRARAEAFSSRFPQSAFLAQAYEVAARGCFDLGAYELGLSYSQQSLALLPENPLLLVPVADVEARQNLNFAAIAHAREALDDLDRFAGPASVRDEDWPDVKRRLKSTANFAKGRALLQAALTQPEGETRRKFLKNSEASLLEALRLNNQDLEIAYVLGLSQLSFGKATEASNSFAAVYRGGGDLAPKALDNLRTIYRLLYPNRTISFETFLQQATDRWTIALRDSNKATGNKSHAAPAAMAYFGSDSCRSCHAEIYKGWSESGMAKMLRPYAPQNVVGDFKSNNEFYLGDETDYRGGNFERKRGRNRHLFARMALQQDRHYFAILQSDGKWHSYPVDYTIGSKFEQAYATKLPNGEIHVFPIQYNLSHKQWINFWKVIDGPGSQRADPRTWERLDASTSYQAICAVCHTSQLRNANGGGFDVNDVEFKEPGIGCEMCHGPSGGHVIEMSEHDYQPKEPLDPPVNFHKIDSRKSVAICAQCHMQSAIRNSGPDGELNYVSSVEFFGNRLRQPFGEFSRKGFYKDGRFRQTTFIVEALERSQCFKQAEVSCGNCHDPHSRDSASNPTSLKFRHEPDLMCTGCHSQFRNAAAISRHSHHLAESEGSRCVSCHMPRIMDALLFRARYHQIDDIPNAEMTKRFGQEESPNACLLCHTQKDAEWAGQQLSNWKALRASVR
;
A
#
# COMPACT_ATOMS: atom_id res chain seq x y z
N MET A 1 17.23 19.28 -27.39
CA MET A 1 17.25 18.98 -25.92
C MET A 1 15.87 18.77 -25.21
N PHE A 2 14.68 18.99 -25.82
CA PHE A 2 13.36 18.96 -25.12
C PHE A 2 12.44 17.73 -25.38
N ARG A 3 12.96 16.58 -25.82
CA ARG A 3 12.11 15.46 -26.29
C ARG A 3 11.56 14.50 -25.21
N ARG A 4 12.20 14.38 -24.03
CA ARG A 4 11.81 13.34 -23.04
C ARG A 4 10.43 13.52 -22.41
N LEU A 5 10.04 14.76 -22.08
CA LEU A 5 8.72 15.04 -21.48
C LEU A 5 7.57 14.78 -22.46
N ARG A 6 7.78 15.03 -23.77
CA ARG A 6 6.75 14.84 -24.81
C ARG A 6 6.37 13.37 -25.06
N VAL A 7 7.26 12.42 -24.81
CA VAL A 7 7.01 11.00 -25.13
C VAL A 7 6.22 10.27 -24.03
N VAL A 8 6.18 10.82 -22.80
CA VAL A 8 5.29 10.32 -21.73
C VAL A 8 3.91 11.00 -21.81
N GLY A 9 3.84 12.24 -22.31
CA GLY A 9 2.58 13.00 -22.43
C GLY A 9 1.57 12.44 -23.44
N PHE A 10 2.00 11.66 -24.43
CA PHE A 10 1.11 11.22 -25.53
C PHE A 10 0.41 9.86 -25.31
N LEU A 11 0.77 9.09 -24.28
CA LEU A 11 0.24 7.73 -24.07
C LEU A 11 -0.87 7.61 -23.00
N LEU A 12 -1.31 8.72 -22.39
CA LEU A 12 -2.22 8.69 -21.23
C LEU A 12 -3.59 9.34 -21.46
N TRP A 13 -3.93 9.78 -22.67
CA TRP A 13 -5.03 10.73 -22.89
C TRP A 13 -6.14 10.23 -23.82
N SER A 14 -6.52 8.96 -23.64
CA SER A 14 -7.82 8.45 -24.08
C SER A 14 -8.68 8.16 -22.86
N LEU A 15 -9.97 8.54 -22.94
CA LEU A 15 -11.09 8.53 -21.97
C LEU A 15 -11.33 7.26 -21.12
N ILE A 16 -10.32 6.43 -20.85
CA ILE A 16 -10.48 5.18 -20.14
C ILE A 16 -10.05 5.35 -18.68
N PHE A 17 -11.03 5.13 -17.82
CA PHE A 17 -10.94 4.80 -16.39
C PHE A 17 -10.78 5.93 -15.38
N LEU A 18 -11.91 6.18 -14.72
CA LEU A 18 -11.95 6.58 -13.33
C LEU A 18 -12.18 5.35 -12.43
N ALA A 19 -11.76 4.14 -12.83
CA ALA A 19 -12.08 2.90 -12.10
C ALA A 19 -11.81 3.03 -10.60
N ALA A 20 -12.80 2.62 -9.80
CA ALA A 20 -12.82 2.65 -8.36
C ALA A 20 -12.99 1.21 -7.86
N GLN A 21 -11.98 0.73 -7.16
CA GLN A 21 -12.05 -0.46 -6.33
C GLN A 21 -12.80 -0.11 -5.04
N ASP A 22 -13.84 -0.87 -4.71
CA ASP A 22 -14.55 -0.71 -3.43
C ASP A 22 -13.64 -1.16 -2.28
N ILE A 23 -13.86 -0.59 -1.09
CA ILE A 23 -13.13 -1.00 0.10
C ILE A 23 -13.58 -2.41 0.54
N ASP A 24 -12.68 -3.18 1.17
CA ASP A 24 -13.00 -4.48 1.76
C ASP A 24 -13.51 -5.54 0.76
N SER A 25 -13.02 -5.45 -0.48
CA SER A 25 -13.09 -6.48 -1.52
C SER A 25 -11.67 -6.89 -1.91
N VAL A 26 -11.46 -8.17 -2.22
CA VAL A 26 -10.14 -8.68 -2.60
C VAL A 26 -9.78 -8.16 -4.00
N PRO A 27 -8.75 -7.32 -4.16
CA PRO A 27 -8.32 -6.88 -5.48
C PRO A 27 -7.76 -8.09 -6.24
N SER A 28 -8.25 -8.31 -7.46
CA SER A 28 -7.70 -9.32 -8.38
C SER A 28 -7.45 -8.68 -9.74
N SER A 29 -6.51 -9.24 -10.50
CA SER A 29 -6.22 -8.79 -11.86
C SER A 29 -7.41 -8.98 -12.82
N GLN A 30 -8.35 -9.87 -12.51
CA GLN A 30 -9.48 -10.22 -13.38
C GLN A 30 -10.77 -9.44 -13.10
N LYS A 31 -10.89 -8.75 -11.96
CA LYS A 31 -12.12 -8.05 -11.54
C LYS A 31 -11.84 -6.63 -11.03
N ARG A 32 -11.33 -5.75 -11.89
CA ARG A 32 -11.37 -4.30 -11.62
C ARG A 32 -12.81 -3.82 -11.77
N ASN A 33 -13.42 -3.33 -10.70
CA ASN A 33 -14.77 -2.76 -10.74
C ASN A 33 -14.83 -1.55 -11.68
N LEU A 34 -15.93 -1.42 -12.42
CA LEU A 34 -16.15 -0.37 -13.42
C LEU A 34 -16.67 0.96 -12.84
N VAL A 35 -16.88 1.05 -11.53
CA VAL A 35 -17.38 2.28 -10.89
C VAL A 35 -16.35 3.38 -11.04
N SER A 36 -16.77 4.62 -11.28
CA SER A 36 -15.85 5.74 -11.47
C SER A 36 -15.66 6.52 -10.16
N ILE A 37 -14.43 6.91 -9.77
CA ILE A 37 -14.17 7.80 -8.62
C ILE A 37 -14.86 9.17 -8.80
N ALA A 38 -15.18 9.58 -10.04
CA ALA A 38 -15.99 10.78 -10.25
C ALA A 38 -17.47 10.57 -9.95
N ASP A 39 -17.96 9.33 -9.93
CA ASP A 39 -19.35 9.02 -9.57
C ASP A 39 -19.57 9.25 -8.07
N GLU A 40 -18.49 9.30 -7.29
CA GLU A 40 -18.51 9.66 -5.87
C GLU A 40 -18.58 11.19 -5.64
N ILE A 41 -18.45 12.01 -6.69
CA ILE A 41 -18.61 13.46 -6.60
C ILE A 41 -20.11 13.81 -6.64
N ALA A 42 -20.65 14.14 -5.47
CA ALA A 42 -22.07 14.46 -5.31
C ALA A 42 -22.49 15.78 -6.00
N ASP A 43 -21.62 16.79 -6.02
CA ASP A 43 -21.90 18.07 -6.71
C ASP A 43 -21.73 17.88 -8.24
N PRO A 44 -22.82 18.00 -9.04
CA PRO A 44 -22.74 17.83 -10.49
C PRO A 44 -21.78 18.82 -11.17
N THR A 45 -21.61 20.01 -10.60
CA THR A 45 -20.74 21.04 -11.13
C THR A 45 -19.27 20.75 -10.85
N GLU A 46 -18.96 20.24 -9.66
CA GLU A 46 -17.62 19.71 -9.31
C GLU A 46 -17.29 18.51 -10.20
N ARG A 47 -18.22 17.55 -10.33
CA ARG A 47 -18.04 16.36 -11.15
C ARG A 47 -17.73 16.70 -12.60
N SER A 48 -18.51 17.62 -13.18
CA SER A 48 -18.27 18.11 -14.53
C SER A 48 -16.90 18.76 -14.67
N ALA A 49 -16.51 19.64 -13.74
CA ALA A 49 -15.20 20.30 -13.77
C ALA A 49 -14.04 19.31 -13.61
N PHE A 50 -14.19 18.31 -12.73
CA PHE A 50 -13.21 17.24 -12.53
C PHE A 50 -13.00 16.42 -13.81
N LEU A 51 -14.08 16.02 -14.49
CA LEU A 51 -14.00 15.29 -15.77
C LEU A 51 -13.30 16.11 -16.87
N GLN A 52 -13.38 17.44 -16.83
CA GLN A 52 -12.71 18.32 -17.80
C GLN A 52 -11.19 18.38 -17.62
N LEU A 53 -10.67 18.03 -16.43
CA LEU A 53 -9.23 17.97 -16.17
C LEU A 53 -8.51 16.95 -17.07
N PHE A 54 -9.22 15.87 -17.42
CA PHE A 54 -8.66 14.75 -18.18
C PHE A 54 -8.95 14.82 -19.69
N LYS A 55 -9.63 15.87 -20.15
CA LYS A 55 -9.87 16.06 -21.59
C LYS A 55 -8.61 16.61 -22.28
N PRO A 56 -8.24 16.06 -23.46
CA PRO A 56 -7.11 16.59 -24.23
C PRO A 56 -7.23 18.09 -24.50
N ALA A 57 -6.16 18.83 -24.26
CA ALA A 57 -6.07 20.27 -24.50
C ALA A 57 -4.59 20.71 -24.60
N ALA A 58 -4.34 21.96 -24.98
CA ALA A 58 -3.00 22.52 -24.96
C ALA A 58 -2.49 22.67 -23.50
N PRO A 59 -1.16 22.58 -23.23
CA PRO A 59 -0.63 22.64 -21.85
C PRO A 59 -1.09 23.85 -21.03
N ALA A 60 -1.21 25.03 -21.65
CA ALA A 60 -1.71 26.24 -21.01
C ALA A 60 -3.17 26.12 -20.56
N GLU A 61 -4.01 25.49 -21.39
CA GLU A 61 -5.42 25.27 -21.07
C GLU A 61 -5.59 24.19 -20.00
N ILE A 62 -4.78 23.12 -20.06
CA ILE A 62 -4.74 22.07 -19.03
C ILE A 62 -4.43 22.68 -17.66
N ARG A 63 -3.38 23.50 -17.58
CA ARG A 63 -3.02 24.21 -16.35
C ARG A 63 -4.17 25.11 -15.88
N ALA A 64 -4.73 25.93 -16.77
CA ALA A 64 -5.81 26.85 -16.42
C ALA A 64 -7.06 26.12 -15.89
N ARG A 65 -7.44 24.97 -16.48
CA ARG A 65 -8.55 24.15 -15.98
C ARG A 65 -8.27 23.60 -14.57
N ALA A 66 -7.06 23.13 -14.31
CA ALA A 66 -6.65 22.63 -13.01
C ALA A 66 -6.60 23.71 -11.92
N GLU A 67 -6.10 24.90 -12.26
CA GLU A 67 -6.11 26.08 -11.39
C GLU A 67 -7.56 26.52 -11.09
N ALA A 68 -8.41 26.59 -12.12
CA ALA A 68 -9.83 26.93 -11.96
C ALA A 68 -10.57 25.91 -11.09
N PHE A 69 -10.29 24.60 -11.26
CA PHE A 69 -10.86 23.56 -10.41
C PHE A 69 -10.45 23.76 -8.94
N SER A 70 -9.14 23.90 -8.69
CA SER A 70 -8.61 24.02 -7.32
C SER A 70 -9.08 25.29 -6.61
N SER A 71 -9.27 26.39 -7.36
CA SER A 71 -9.79 27.65 -6.83
C SER A 71 -11.29 27.60 -6.57
N ARG A 72 -12.07 26.97 -7.46
CA ARG A 72 -13.52 26.86 -7.34
C ARG A 72 -13.94 25.83 -6.30
N PHE A 73 -13.19 24.74 -6.17
CA PHE A 73 -13.49 23.62 -5.28
C PHE A 73 -12.32 23.39 -4.30
N PRO A 74 -11.98 24.37 -3.44
CA PRO A 74 -10.87 24.25 -2.51
C PRO A 74 -11.09 23.16 -1.46
N GLN A 75 -12.32 22.66 -1.33
CA GLN A 75 -12.72 21.57 -0.43
C GLN A 75 -12.88 20.22 -1.13
N SER A 76 -12.50 20.13 -2.41
CA SER A 76 -12.59 18.89 -3.17
C SER A 76 -11.70 17.80 -2.57
N ALA A 77 -12.17 16.55 -2.60
CA ALA A 77 -11.34 15.39 -2.29
C ALA A 77 -10.34 15.06 -3.42
N PHE A 78 -10.46 15.70 -4.58
CA PHE A 78 -9.74 15.39 -5.81
C PHE A 78 -8.67 16.44 -6.17
N LEU A 79 -8.22 17.20 -5.16
CA LEU A 79 -7.18 18.20 -5.33
C LEU A 79 -5.84 17.59 -5.72
N ALA A 80 -5.53 16.36 -5.27
CA ALA A 80 -4.29 15.68 -5.65
C ALA A 80 -4.17 15.53 -7.18
N GLN A 81 -5.26 15.11 -7.83
CA GLN A 81 -5.35 14.97 -9.27
C GLN A 81 -5.32 16.33 -9.98
N ALA A 82 -6.02 17.34 -9.46
CA ALA A 82 -5.97 18.68 -10.02
C ALA A 82 -4.55 19.27 -9.98
N TYR A 83 -3.86 19.16 -8.84
CA TYR A 83 -2.48 19.60 -8.71
C TYR A 83 -1.51 18.79 -9.58
N GLU A 84 -1.72 17.49 -9.74
CA GLU A 84 -0.94 16.68 -10.69
C GLU A 84 -1.09 17.20 -12.13
N VAL A 85 -2.33 17.46 -12.56
CA VAL A 85 -2.63 17.99 -13.89
C VAL A 85 -2.00 19.37 -14.09
N ALA A 86 -2.08 20.25 -13.08
CA ALA A 86 -1.41 21.55 -13.11
C ALA A 86 0.12 21.41 -13.20
N ALA A 87 0.72 20.51 -12.43
CA ALA A 87 2.16 20.26 -12.45
C ALA A 87 2.64 19.79 -13.84
N ARG A 88 1.94 18.84 -14.45
CA ARG A 88 2.23 18.35 -15.81
C ARG A 88 2.13 19.49 -16.84
N GLY A 89 1.05 20.28 -16.78
CA GLY A 89 0.89 21.46 -17.65
C GLY A 89 2.04 22.46 -17.49
N CYS A 90 2.50 22.70 -16.26
CA CYS A 90 3.66 23.55 -15.99
C CYS A 90 4.97 22.98 -16.56
N PHE A 91 5.22 21.69 -16.41
CA PHE A 91 6.42 21.04 -16.94
C PHE A 91 6.47 21.10 -18.47
N ASP A 92 5.33 20.92 -19.14
CA ASP A 92 5.22 21.03 -20.60
C ASP A 92 5.43 22.47 -21.11
N LEU A 93 5.11 23.47 -20.29
CA LEU A 93 5.37 24.89 -20.56
C LEU A 93 6.79 25.35 -20.15
N GLY A 94 7.57 24.49 -19.49
CA GLY A 94 8.87 24.86 -18.92
C GLY A 94 8.81 25.71 -17.64
N ALA A 95 7.63 25.85 -17.03
CA ALA A 95 7.40 26.55 -15.77
C ALA A 95 7.75 25.65 -14.56
N TYR A 96 9.02 25.24 -14.46
CA TYR A 96 9.44 24.17 -13.56
C TYR A 96 9.21 24.46 -12.07
N GLU A 97 9.54 25.64 -11.58
CA GLU A 97 9.37 26.01 -10.16
C GLU A 97 7.90 25.91 -9.74
N LEU A 98 7.00 26.47 -10.55
CA LEU A 98 5.56 26.38 -10.32
C LEU A 98 5.06 24.93 -10.43
N GLY A 99 5.58 24.16 -11.39
CA GLY A 99 5.25 22.75 -11.53
C GLY A 99 5.68 21.91 -10.32
N LEU A 100 6.85 22.19 -9.74
CA LEU A 100 7.32 21.54 -8.51
C LEU A 100 6.46 21.93 -7.31
N SER A 101 6.01 23.18 -7.21
CA SER A 101 5.07 23.62 -6.17
C SER A 101 3.73 22.89 -6.23
N TYR A 102 3.14 22.73 -7.43
CA TYR A 102 1.95 21.90 -7.58
C TYR A 102 2.20 20.42 -7.31
N SER A 103 3.38 19.92 -7.70
CA SER A 103 3.75 18.53 -7.43
C SER A 103 3.83 18.27 -5.92
N GLN A 104 4.41 19.18 -5.15
CA GLN A 104 4.46 19.10 -3.69
C GLN A 104 3.06 19.07 -3.08
N GLN A 105 2.13 19.89 -3.57
CA GLN A 105 0.73 19.89 -3.11
C GLN A 105 0.01 18.58 -3.44
N SER A 106 0.26 18.01 -4.63
CA SER A 106 -0.29 16.72 -5.04
C SER A 106 0.26 15.57 -4.18
N LEU A 107 1.59 15.46 -4.08
CA LEU A 107 2.29 14.40 -3.35
C LEU A 107 2.08 14.49 -1.83
N ALA A 108 1.73 15.67 -1.30
CA ALA A 108 1.31 15.78 0.10
C ALA A 108 -0.02 15.07 0.39
N LEU A 109 -0.90 14.95 -0.60
CA LEU A 109 -2.21 14.28 -0.50
C LEU A 109 -2.16 12.83 -0.98
N LEU A 110 -1.34 12.55 -2.00
CA LEU A 110 -1.16 11.21 -2.58
C LEU A 110 0.33 10.96 -2.88
N PRO A 111 1.12 10.56 -1.88
CA PRO A 111 2.57 10.40 -2.02
C PRO A 111 2.98 9.31 -3.01
N GLU A 112 2.25 8.19 -3.04
CA GLU A 112 2.58 7.00 -3.84
C GLU A 112 2.08 7.14 -5.29
N ASN A 113 2.60 8.16 -5.99
CA ASN A 113 2.24 8.47 -7.37
C ASN A 113 3.48 8.43 -8.29
N PRO A 114 3.91 7.24 -8.76
CA PRO A 114 5.08 7.12 -9.61
C PRO A 114 4.95 7.88 -10.94
N LEU A 115 3.73 8.09 -11.44
CA LEU A 115 3.52 8.86 -12.67
C LEU A 115 3.86 10.35 -12.52
N LEU A 116 3.78 10.89 -11.29
CA LEU A 116 4.19 12.25 -10.96
C LEU A 116 5.62 12.30 -10.40
N LEU A 117 6.03 11.34 -9.56
CA LEU A 117 7.37 11.31 -8.97
C LEU A 117 8.49 11.24 -10.03
N VAL A 118 8.29 10.48 -11.11
CA VAL A 118 9.28 10.36 -12.20
C VAL A 118 9.57 11.72 -12.86
N PRO A 119 8.58 12.47 -13.39
CA PRO A 119 8.84 13.78 -13.97
C PRO A 119 9.33 14.81 -12.94
N VAL A 120 8.86 14.74 -11.69
CA VAL A 120 9.39 15.59 -10.59
C VAL A 120 10.89 15.37 -10.42
N ALA A 121 11.34 14.12 -10.29
CA ALA A 121 12.75 13.82 -10.10
C ALA A 121 13.62 14.27 -11.28
N ASP A 122 13.13 14.13 -12.53
CA ASP A 122 13.84 14.62 -13.72
C ASP A 122 13.94 16.16 -13.72
N VAL A 123 12.85 16.86 -13.37
CA VAL A 123 12.85 18.33 -13.26
C VAL A 123 13.79 18.80 -12.14
N GLU A 124 13.73 18.20 -10.96
CA GLU A 124 14.61 18.51 -9.83
C GLU A 124 16.09 18.32 -10.19
N ALA A 125 16.44 17.22 -10.87
CA ALA A 125 17.81 16.97 -11.32
C ALA A 125 18.28 18.04 -12.32
N ARG A 126 17.39 18.54 -13.19
CA ARG A 126 17.70 19.64 -14.13
C ARG A 126 17.87 20.98 -13.43
N GLN A 127 17.14 21.20 -12.34
CA GLN A 127 17.23 22.41 -11.50
C GLN A 127 18.36 22.32 -10.46
N ASN A 128 19.19 21.27 -10.48
CA ASN A 128 20.25 21.00 -9.50
C ASN A 128 19.76 20.79 -8.06
N LEU A 129 18.48 20.42 -7.88
CA LEU A 129 17.88 20.01 -6.60
C LEU A 129 18.23 18.55 -6.30
N ASN A 130 19.53 18.25 -6.22
CA ASN A 130 20.06 16.89 -6.35
C ASN A 130 19.52 15.91 -5.30
N PHE A 131 19.44 16.32 -4.02
CA PHE A 131 18.99 15.42 -2.95
C PHE A 131 17.50 15.10 -3.07
N ALA A 132 16.67 16.06 -3.44
CA ALA A 132 15.24 15.86 -3.70
C ALA A 132 15.05 14.91 -4.90
N ALA A 133 15.78 15.16 -6.00
CA ALA A 133 15.74 14.30 -7.18
C ALA A 133 16.13 12.84 -6.86
N ILE A 134 17.16 12.63 -6.03
CA ILE A 134 17.58 11.29 -5.59
C ILE A 134 16.49 10.63 -4.74
N ALA A 135 15.83 11.37 -3.85
CA ALA A 135 14.77 10.86 -3.00
C ALA A 135 13.54 10.46 -3.83
N HIS A 136 12.97 11.40 -4.61
CA HIS A 136 11.79 11.12 -5.43
C HIS A 136 12.04 10.07 -6.51
N ALA A 137 13.24 9.99 -7.10
CA ALA A 137 13.56 8.91 -8.03
C ALA A 137 13.62 7.54 -7.36
N ARG A 138 14.06 7.45 -6.10
CA ARG A 138 14.05 6.19 -5.34
C ARG A 138 12.63 5.76 -5.00
N GLU A 139 11.80 6.70 -4.54
CA GLU A 139 10.38 6.46 -4.24
C GLU A 139 9.65 6.02 -5.52
N ALA A 140 9.85 6.72 -6.64
CA ALA A 140 9.28 6.33 -7.93
C ALA A 140 9.67 4.90 -8.33
N LEU A 141 10.93 4.50 -8.14
CA LEU A 141 11.39 3.16 -8.48
C LEU A 141 10.77 2.08 -7.58
N ASP A 142 10.67 2.35 -6.28
CA ASP A 142 10.01 1.46 -5.31
C ASP A 142 8.53 1.28 -5.64
N ASP A 143 7.82 2.38 -5.90
CA ASP A 143 6.42 2.36 -6.28
C ASP A 143 6.20 1.65 -7.63
N LEU A 144 7.03 1.92 -8.63
CA LEU A 144 6.94 1.22 -9.92
C LEU A 144 7.10 -0.29 -9.77
N ASP A 145 7.90 -0.76 -8.81
CA ASP A 145 8.08 -2.19 -8.56
C ASP A 145 6.95 -2.81 -7.73
N ARG A 146 6.28 -2.03 -6.89
CA ARG A 146 5.23 -2.50 -5.98
C ARG A 146 3.82 -2.33 -6.50
N PHE A 147 3.56 -1.41 -7.42
CA PHE A 147 2.22 -1.16 -7.95
C PHE A 147 1.99 -1.87 -9.30
N ALA A 148 0.77 -2.34 -9.48
CA ALA A 148 0.27 -2.75 -10.79
C ALA A 148 0.04 -1.53 -11.68
N GLY A 149 -0.17 -1.80 -12.97
CA GLY A 149 -0.48 -0.74 -13.93
C GLY A 149 -1.76 0.00 -13.54
N PRO A 150 -1.75 1.33 -13.56
CA PRO A 150 -2.97 2.09 -13.31
C PRO A 150 -4.00 1.79 -14.39
N ALA A 151 -5.28 1.86 -14.04
CA ALA A 151 -6.37 1.61 -14.97
C ALA A 151 -6.30 2.54 -16.20
N SER A 152 -5.75 3.76 -16.04
CA SER A 152 -5.52 4.70 -17.14
C SER A 152 -4.53 4.24 -18.21
N VAL A 153 -3.83 3.12 -18.00
CA VAL A 153 -2.92 2.49 -18.97
C VAL A 153 -3.45 1.10 -19.29
N ARG A 154 -3.56 0.75 -20.57
CA ARG A 154 -3.97 -0.60 -20.98
C ARG A 154 -2.97 -1.63 -20.46
N ASP A 155 -3.44 -2.78 -19.98
CA ASP A 155 -2.58 -3.80 -19.37
C ASP A 155 -1.46 -4.27 -20.33
N GLU A 156 -1.72 -4.30 -21.64
CA GLU A 156 -0.73 -4.62 -22.69
C GLU A 156 0.37 -3.55 -22.85
N ASP A 157 0.06 -2.28 -22.57
CA ASP A 157 1.01 -1.16 -22.69
C ASP A 157 1.83 -0.96 -21.40
N TRP A 158 1.30 -1.39 -20.26
CA TRP A 158 1.92 -1.12 -18.95
C TRP A 158 3.37 -1.60 -18.84
N PRO A 159 3.77 -2.80 -19.30
CA PRO A 159 5.17 -3.24 -19.23
C PRO A 159 6.14 -2.24 -19.88
N ASP A 160 5.77 -1.71 -21.05
CA ASP A 160 6.58 -0.74 -21.77
C ASP A 160 6.57 0.65 -21.12
N VAL A 161 5.41 1.10 -20.63
CA VAL A 161 5.29 2.35 -19.87
C VAL A 161 6.15 2.28 -18.60
N LYS A 162 6.01 1.23 -17.80
CA LYS A 162 6.81 0.97 -16.59
C LYS A 162 8.30 0.95 -16.91
N ARG A 163 8.72 0.25 -17.96
CA ARG A 163 10.14 0.22 -18.40
C ARG A 163 10.67 1.63 -18.69
N ARG A 164 9.93 2.46 -19.43
CA ARG A 164 10.31 3.85 -19.75
C ARG A 164 10.37 4.75 -18.51
N LEU A 165 9.42 4.59 -17.59
CA LEU A 165 9.40 5.32 -16.31
C LEU A 165 10.59 4.95 -15.43
N LYS A 166 10.89 3.64 -15.28
CA LYS A 166 12.08 3.17 -14.54
C LYS A 166 13.38 3.67 -15.16
N SER A 167 13.46 3.73 -16.49
CA SER A 167 14.62 4.30 -17.18
C SER A 167 14.80 5.79 -16.83
N THR A 168 13.72 6.57 -16.91
CA THR A 168 13.75 8.01 -16.59
C THR A 168 14.10 8.27 -15.13
N ALA A 169 13.53 7.52 -14.18
CA ALA A 169 13.87 7.67 -12.77
C ALA A 169 15.34 7.34 -12.48
N ASN A 170 15.85 6.23 -13.02
CA ASN A 170 17.27 5.87 -12.89
C ASN A 170 18.19 6.92 -13.52
N PHE A 171 17.79 7.50 -14.65
CA PHE A 171 18.52 8.59 -15.29
C PHE A 171 18.54 9.86 -14.43
N ALA A 172 17.39 10.30 -13.92
CA ALA A 172 17.27 11.47 -13.04
C ALA A 172 18.14 11.30 -11.78
N LYS A 173 18.03 10.13 -11.13
CA LYS A 173 18.86 9.74 -9.99
C LYS A 173 20.36 9.76 -10.32
N GLY A 174 20.73 9.17 -11.44
CA GLY A 174 22.12 9.07 -11.91
C GLY A 174 22.73 10.44 -12.19
N ARG A 175 21.99 11.33 -12.84
CA ARG A 175 22.34 12.73 -13.09
C ARG A 175 22.52 13.51 -11.77
N ALA A 176 21.54 13.44 -10.87
CA ALA A 176 21.58 14.13 -9.59
C ALA A 176 22.75 13.65 -8.71
N LEU A 177 23.05 12.35 -8.71
CA LEU A 177 24.22 11.79 -8.02
C LEU A 177 25.53 12.29 -8.61
N LEU A 178 25.64 12.42 -9.94
CA LEU A 178 26.81 13.00 -10.57
C LEU A 178 26.97 14.46 -10.16
N GLN A 179 25.92 15.28 -10.26
CA GLN A 179 25.95 16.68 -9.84
C GLN A 179 26.32 16.82 -8.36
N ALA A 180 25.74 15.99 -7.48
CA ALA A 180 26.10 15.96 -6.06
C ALA A 180 27.56 15.53 -5.84
N ALA A 181 28.10 14.61 -6.63
CA ALA A 181 29.50 14.23 -6.55
C ALA A 181 30.45 15.39 -6.91
N LEU A 182 30.08 16.19 -7.91
CA LEU A 182 30.89 17.33 -8.37
C LEU A 182 30.93 18.49 -7.37
N THR A 183 30.00 18.56 -6.40
CA THR A 183 30.04 19.55 -5.32
C THR A 183 30.80 19.07 -4.08
N GLN A 184 31.20 17.79 -4.03
CA GLN A 184 31.97 17.24 -2.92
C GLN A 184 33.48 17.32 -3.20
N PRO A 185 34.32 17.51 -2.16
CA PRO A 185 35.76 17.35 -2.31
C PRO A 185 36.13 15.91 -2.67
N GLU A 186 37.35 15.71 -3.16
CA GLU A 186 37.87 14.36 -3.37
C GLU A 186 37.89 13.56 -2.07
N GLY A 187 37.32 12.35 -2.10
CA GLY A 187 37.14 11.55 -0.90
C GLY A 187 36.15 10.41 -1.08
N GLU A 188 35.83 9.74 0.01
CA GLU A 188 34.93 8.58 0.03
C GLU A 188 33.50 8.94 -0.40
N THR A 189 32.96 10.06 0.09
CA THR A 189 31.61 10.53 -0.26
C THR A 189 31.46 10.77 -1.76
N ARG A 190 32.42 11.48 -2.38
CA ARG A 190 32.44 11.72 -3.82
C ARG A 190 32.50 10.42 -4.60
N ARG A 191 33.39 9.49 -4.21
CA ARG A 191 33.49 8.16 -4.84
C ARG A 191 32.18 7.35 -4.71
N LYS A 192 31.51 7.40 -3.56
CA LYS A 192 30.21 6.73 -3.34
C LYS A 192 29.12 7.29 -4.25
N PHE A 193 29.05 8.62 -4.39
CA PHE A 193 28.09 9.25 -5.31
C PHE A 193 28.38 8.88 -6.77
N LEU A 194 29.64 8.91 -7.22
CA LEU A 194 30.01 8.52 -8.58
C LEU A 194 29.69 7.05 -8.88
N LYS A 195 30.02 6.14 -7.96
CA LYS A 195 29.68 4.71 -8.09
C LYS A 195 28.17 4.50 -8.22
N ASN A 196 27.38 5.17 -7.38
CA ASN A 196 25.92 5.06 -7.42
C ASN A 196 25.33 5.75 -8.67
N SER A 197 25.95 6.82 -9.15
CA SER A 197 25.59 7.52 -10.38
C SER A 197 25.76 6.58 -11.57
N GLU A 198 26.95 5.99 -11.71
CA GLU A 198 27.27 5.03 -12.78
C GLU A 198 26.30 3.84 -12.76
N ALA A 199 26.05 3.23 -11.59
CA ALA A 199 25.12 2.11 -11.46
C ALA A 199 23.68 2.49 -11.90
N SER A 200 23.19 3.68 -11.50
CA SER A 200 21.86 4.14 -11.90
C SER A 200 21.79 4.42 -13.40
N LEU A 201 22.83 5.04 -13.99
CA LEU A 201 22.87 5.36 -15.43
C LEU A 201 22.99 4.11 -16.30
N LEU A 202 23.73 3.10 -15.86
CA LEU A 202 23.80 1.80 -16.52
C LEU A 202 22.43 1.11 -16.53
N GLU A 203 21.69 1.12 -15.41
CA GLU A 203 20.34 0.58 -15.37
C GLU A 203 19.37 1.37 -16.25
N ALA A 204 19.48 2.70 -16.26
CA ALA A 204 18.69 3.56 -17.16
C ALA A 204 18.93 3.19 -18.64
N LEU A 205 20.19 3.00 -19.02
CA LEU A 205 20.62 2.60 -20.37
C LEU A 205 20.15 1.19 -20.72
N ARG A 206 20.20 0.24 -19.78
CA ARG A 206 19.69 -1.13 -19.98
C ARG A 206 18.19 -1.11 -20.31
N LEU A 207 17.44 -0.26 -19.63
CA LEU A 207 15.99 -0.11 -19.84
C LEU A 207 15.65 0.70 -21.11
N ASN A 208 16.53 1.59 -21.55
CA ASN A 208 16.37 2.42 -22.76
C ASN A 208 17.72 2.75 -23.43
N ASN A 209 18.21 1.82 -24.26
CA ASN A 209 19.55 1.92 -24.86
C ASN A 209 19.64 2.87 -26.06
N GLN A 210 18.52 3.39 -26.54
CA GLN A 210 18.47 4.35 -27.66
C GLN A 210 18.65 5.81 -27.22
N ASP A 211 18.66 6.05 -25.91
CA ASP A 211 18.74 7.39 -25.36
C ASP A 211 20.20 7.83 -25.17
N LEU A 212 20.71 8.55 -26.17
CA LEU A 212 22.10 9.03 -26.20
C LEU A 212 22.43 10.01 -25.07
N GLU A 213 21.45 10.67 -24.47
CA GLU A 213 21.72 11.56 -23.34
C GLU A 213 22.02 10.75 -22.06
N ILE A 214 21.47 9.53 -21.91
CA ILE A 214 21.87 8.61 -20.83
C ILE A 214 23.34 8.22 -21.01
N ALA A 215 23.73 7.81 -22.23
CA ALA A 215 25.10 7.44 -22.56
C ALA A 215 26.07 8.62 -22.34
N TYR A 216 25.67 9.84 -22.71
CA TYR A 216 26.49 11.03 -22.49
C TYR A 216 26.74 11.30 -21.00
N VAL A 217 25.70 11.28 -20.17
CA VAL A 217 25.83 11.50 -18.72
C VAL A 217 26.60 10.35 -18.06
N LEU A 218 26.44 9.11 -18.53
CA LEU A 218 27.25 7.97 -18.08
C LEU A 218 28.73 8.21 -18.37
N GLY A 219 29.07 8.68 -19.57
CA GLY A 219 30.44 9.03 -19.93
C GLY A 219 31.03 10.11 -19.02
N LEU A 220 30.26 11.14 -18.69
CA LEU A 220 30.68 12.19 -17.73
C LEU A 220 30.90 11.63 -16.33
N SER A 221 30.02 10.73 -15.87
CA SER A 221 30.13 10.07 -14.56
C SER A 221 31.37 9.18 -14.48
N GLN A 222 31.60 8.35 -15.50
CA GLN A 222 32.78 7.50 -15.62
C GLN A 222 34.07 8.31 -15.68
N LEU A 223 34.11 9.38 -16.48
CA LEU A 223 35.27 10.26 -16.57
C LEU A 223 35.57 10.92 -15.23
N SER A 224 34.53 11.42 -14.54
CA SER A 224 34.66 12.02 -13.21
C SER A 224 35.11 11.00 -12.14
N PHE A 225 34.89 9.71 -12.39
CA PHE A 225 35.30 8.60 -11.54
C PHE A 225 36.70 8.06 -11.89
N GLY A 226 37.39 8.64 -12.88
CA GLY A 226 38.73 8.22 -13.33
C GLY A 226 38.71 7.04 -14.31
N LYS A 227 37.54 6.64 -14.80
CA LYS A 227 37.33 5.54 -15.76
C LYS A 227 37.36 6.03 -17.20
N ALA A 228 38.52 6.53 -17.63
CA ALA A 228 38.67 7.21 -18.92
C ALA A 228 38.38 6.29 -20.12
N THR A 229 38.74 5.01 -20.05
CA THR A 229 38.46 4.04 -21.11
C THR A 229 36.96 3.78 -21.27
N GLU A 230 36.25 3.56 -20.17
CA GLU A 230 34.81 3.34 -20.15
C GLU A 230 34.06 4.59 -20.60
N ALA A 231 34.48 5.76 -20.14
CA ALA A 231 33.95 7.04 -20.58
C ALA A 231 34.11 7.23 -22.09
N SER A 232 35.24 6.82 -22.68
CA SER A 232 35.44 6.88 -24.12
C SER A 232 34.44 6.04 -24.90
N ASN A 233 34.05 4.87 -24.39
CA ASN A 233 33.06 4.01 -25.04
C ASN A 233 31.69 4.70 -25.08
N SER A 234 31.28 5.28 -23.94
CA SER A 234 30.03 6.03 -23.79
C SER A 234 29.99 7.25 -24.72
N PHE A 235 31.05 8.05 -24.78
CA PHE A 235 31.11 9.22 -25.69
C PHE A 235 31.19 8.83 -27.17
N ALA A 236 31.87 7.72 -27.51
CA ALA A 236 31.91 7.22 -28.89
C ALA A 236 30.51 6.87 -29.41
N ALA A 237 29.68 6.24 -28.55
CA ALA A 237 28.28 5.95 -28.87
C ALA A 237 27.48 7.23 -29.16
N VAL A 238 27.63 8.25 -28.32
CA VAL A 238 26.96 9.55 -28.49
C VAL A 238 27.43 10.26 -29.75
N TYR A 239 28.73 10.26 -30.01
CA TYR A 239 29.31 10.89 -31.20
C TYR A 239 28.79 10.24 -32.49
N ARG A 240 28.76 8.90 -32.56
CA ARG A 240 28.22 8.18 -33.73
C ARG A 240 26.71 8.31 -33.88
N GLY A 241 25.98 8.40 -32.77
CA GLY A 241 24.53 8.60 -32.78
C GLY A 241 24.09 9.98 -33.28
N GLY A 242 25.00 10.95 -33.36
CA GLY A 242 24.73 12.30 -33.87
C GLY A 242 23.91 13.18 -32.91
N GLY A 243 23.31 14.25 -33.45
CA GLY A 243 22.46 15.18 -32.71
C GLY A 243 23.23 16.19 -31.83
N ASP A 244 22.49 16.91 -30.98
CA ASP A 244 22.97 18.07 -30.21
C ASP A 244 24.17 17.77 -29.28
N LEU A 245 24.34 16.51 -28.86
CA LEU A 245 25.39 16.09 -27.92
C LEU A 245 26.66 15.59 -28.60
N ALA A 246 26.62 15.26 -29.89
CA ALA A 246 27.76 14.70 -30.61
C ALA A 246 29.00 15.62 -30.60
N PRO A 247 28.90 16.95 -30.79
CA PRO A 247 30.07 17.83 -30.68
C PRO A 247 30.72 17.80 -29.30
N LYS A 248 29.90 17.82 -28.23
CA LYS A 248 30.42 17.74 -26.85
C LYS A 248 31.05 16.39 -26.54
N ALA A 249 30.49 15.30 -27.07
CA ALA A 249 31.06 13.98 -26.94
C ALA A 249 32.43 13.88 -27.66
N LEU A 250 32.55 14.50 -28.84
CA LEU A 250 33.81 14.56 -29.59
C LEU A 250 34.91 15.30 -28.82
N ASP A 251 34.58 16.41 -28.16
CA ASP A 251 35.54 17.17 -27.36
C ASP A 251 36.02 16.37 -26.13
N ASN A 252 35.11 15.65 -25.47
CA ASN A 252 35.47 14.73 -24.39
C ASN A 252 36.36 13.57 -24.91
N LEU A 253 36.04 12.98 -26.06
CA LEU A 253 36.86 11.94 -26.69
C LEU A 253 38.27 12.42 -27.00
N ARG A 254 38.42 13.64 -27.55
CA ARG A 254 39.73 14.25 -27.83
C ARG A 254 40.52 14.48 -26.55
N THR A 255 39.85 14.87 -25.47
CA THR A 255 40.46 15.07 -24.15
C THR A 255 40.96 13.74 -23.57
N ILE A 256 40.12 12.70 -23.60
CA ILE A 256 40.49 11.36 -23.15
C ILE A 256 41.63 10.77 -24.00
N TYR A 257 41.60 10.97 -25.32
CA TYR A 257 42.66 10.52 -26.21
C TYR A 257 44.02 11.13 -25.85
N ARG A 258 44.07 12.44 -25.58
CA ARG A 258 45.31 13.11 -25.12
C ARG A 258 45.79 12.59 -23.77
N LEU A 259 44.86 12.23 -22.88
CA LEU A 259 45.15 11.68 -21.56
C LEU A 259 45.73 10.25 -21.64
N LEU A 260 45.11 9.37 -22.43
CA LEU A 260 45.50 7.96 -22.54
C LEU A 260 46.68 7.73 -23.49
N TYR A 261 46.83 8.57 -24.52
CA TYR A 261 47.84 8.44 -25.57
C TYR A 261 48.65 9.73 -25.73
N PRO A 262 49.37 10.21 -24.70
CA PRO A 262 50.13 11.47 -24.76
C PRO A 262 51.19 11.45 -25.87
N ASN A 263 51.74 10.28 -26.18
CA ASN A 263 52.76 10.07 -27.22
C ASN A 263 52.17 9.65 -28.59
N ARG A 264 50.84 9.69 -28.76
CA ARG A 264 50.12 9.36 -30.01
C ARG A 264 50.49 7.99 -30.62
N THR A 265 50.59 6.96 -29.78
CA THR A 265 50.96 5.59 -30.20
C THR A 265 49.93 4.93 -31.13
N ILE A 266 48.68 5.41 -31.14
CA ILE A 266 47.64 5.06 -32.12
C ILE A 266 46.99 6.33 -32.66
N SER A 267 46.37 6.30 -33.84
CA SER A 267 45.61 7.45 -34.36
C SER A 267 44.32 7.68 -33.57
N PHE A 268 43.78 8.91 -33.63
CA PHE A 268 42.50 9.24 -33.01
C PHE A 268 41.35 8.40 -33.60
N GLU A 269 41.39 8.12 -34.91
CA GLU A 269 40.43 7.29 -35.62
C GLU A 269 40.47 5.84 -35.11
N THR A 270 41.67 5.31 -34.85
CA THR A 270 41.86 3.96 -34.30
C THR A 270 41.31 3.88 -32.88
N PHE A 271 41.61 4.89 -32.05
CA PHE A 271 41.05 5.01 -30.70
C PHE A 271 39.52 5.05 -30.71
N LEU A 272 38.93 5.86 -31.60
CA LEU A 272 37.48 6.01 -31.73
C LEU A 272 36.82 4.69 -32.19
N GLN A 273 37.44 3.99 -33.13
CA GLN A 273 36.97 2.68 -33.59
C GLN A 273 36.97 1.67 -32.44
N GLN A 274 38.09 1.54 -31.71
CA GLN A 274 38.19 0.65 -30.55
C GLN A 274 37.17 0.98 -29.46
N ALA A 275 36.96 2.27 -29.15
CA ALA A 275 35.95 2.69 -28.18
C ALA A 275 34.53 2.30 -28.60
N THR A 276 34.24 2.37 -29.90
CA THR A 276 32.94 1.95 -30.43
C THR A 276 32.76 0.44 -30.41
N ASP A 277 33.80 -0.32 -30.72
CA ASP A 277 33.76 -1.78 -30.68
C ASP A 277 33.50 -2.26 -29.25
N ARG A 278 34.20 -1.67 -28.26
CA ARG A 278 33.96 -1.92 -26.83
C ARG A 278 32.53 -1.59 -26.39
N TRP A 279 31.96 -0.47 -26.85
CA TRP A 279 30.56 -0.13 -26.58
C TRP A 279 29.60 -1.18 -27.14
N THR A 280 29.83 -1.63 -28.38
CA THR A 280 28.99 -2.62 -29.06
C THR A 280 29.02 -3.97 -28.33
N ILE A 281 30.19 -4.38 -27.83
CA ILE A 281 30.35 -5.61 -27.02
C ILE A 281 29.60 -5.46 -25.69
N ALA A 282 29.80 -4.34 -24.98
CA ALA A 282 29.16 -4.10 -23.68
C ALA A 282 27.62 -4.11 -23.77
N LEU A 283 27.03 -3.56 -24.85
CA LEU A 283 25.59 -3.64 -25.10
C LEU A 283 25.08 -5.05 -25.44
N ARG A 284 25.92 -5.88 -26.09
CA ARG A 284 25.56 -7.27 -26.40
C ARG A 284 25.57 -8.14 -25.14
N ASP A 285 26.56 -7.95 -24.28
CA ASP A 285 26.72 -8.74 -23.05
C ASP A 285 25.68 -8.34 -21.99
N SER A 286 25.31 -7.06 -21.91
CA SER A 286 24.24 -6.59 -21.00
C SER A 286 22.86 -7.14 -21.35
N ASN A 287 22.61 -7.49 -22.62
CA ASN A 287 21.38 -8.14 -23.07
C ASN A 287 21.32 -9.65 -22.78
N LYS A 288 22.47 -10.31 -22.48
CA LYS A 288 22.54 -11.75 -22.19
C LYS A 288 22.43 -12.10 -20.69
N ALA A 289 22.64 -11.13 -19.80
CA ALA A 289 22.76 -11.37 -18.36
C ALA A 289 21.43 -11.63 -17.59
N THR A 290 20.32 -11.89 -18.28
CA THR A 290 18.98 -12.08 -17.67
C THR A 290 18.58 -13.54 -17.45
N GLY A 291 19.55 -14.45 -17.34
CA GLY A 291 19.30 -15.84 -16.94
C GLY A 291 18.95 -15.93 -15.46
N ASN A 292 17.66 -15.88 -15.13
CA ASN A 292 17.15 -16.16 -13.79
C ASN A 292 17.61 -17.56 -13.37
N LYS A 293 18.41 -17.67 -12.30
CA LYS A 293 18.76 -18.95 -11.70
C LYS A 293 17.50 -19.53 -11.06
N SER A 294 16.88 -20.51 -11.70
CA SER A 294 15.84 -21.32 -11.08
C SER A 294 16.50 -22.26 -10.07
N HIS A 295 16.21 -22.08 -8.78
CA HIS A 295 16.45 -23.12 -7.81
C HIS A 295 15.37 -24.20 -7.96
N ALA A 296 15.80 -25.43 -8.23
CA ALA A 296 14.92 -26.60 -8.23
C ALA A 296 14.48 -26.92 -6.80
N ALA A 297 13.19 -27.18 -6.60
CA ALA A 297 12.61 -27.50 -5.30
C ALA A 297 12.81 -28.99 -4.95
N PRO A 298 13.24 -29.34 -3.72
CA PRO A 298 13.02 -30.66 -3.15
C PRO A 298 11.64 -30.74 -2.45
N ALA A 299 11.20 -31.96 -2.16
CA ALA A 299 9.90 -32.35 -1.60
C ALA A 299 9.53 -31.81 -0.19
N ALA A 300 10.11 -30.69 0.26
CA ALA A 300 10.02 -30.14 1.62
C ALA A 300 8.86 -29.13 1.85
N MET A 301 7.99 -28.87 0.86
CA MET A 301 6.98 -27.81 0.91
C MET A 301 5.55 -28.29 1.22
N ALA A 302 5.43 -29.26 2.13
CA ALA A 302 4.13 -29.71 2.60
C ALA A 302 3.61 -28.83 3.76
N TYR A 303 2.35 -28.41 3.66
CA TYR A 303 1.63 -27.75 4.76
C TYR A 303 0.99 -28.83 5.63
N PHE A 304 1.37 -28.94 6.89
CA PHE A 304 0.85 -29.97 7.81
C PHE A 304 -0.35 -29.48 8.65
N GLY A 305 -0.58 -28.17 8.71
CA GLY A 305 -1.62 -27.54 9.52
C GLY A 305 -1.17 -27.24 10.95
N SER A 306 -1.90 -26.34 11.60
CA SER A 306 -1.55 -25.76 12.90
C SER A 306 -1.51 -26.80 14.03
N ASP A 307 -2.30 -27.87 13.93
CA ASP A 307 -2.32 -28.96 14.92
C ASP A 307 -0.99 -29.72 15.01
N SER A 308 -0.21 -29.77 13.93
CA SER A 308 1.13 -30.39 13.93
C SER A 308 2.13 -29.66 14.84
N CYS A 309 1.90 -28.37 15.11
CA CYS A 309 2.74 -27.55 15.97
C CYS A 309 2.46 -27.79 17.46
N ARG A 310 1.29 -28.33 17.82
CA ARG A 310 0.74 -28.27 19.19
C ARG A 310 1.56 -29.03 20.22
N SER A 311 2.10 -30.20 19.87
CA SER A 311 2.83 -31.06 20.80
C SER A 311 4.16 -30.43 21.25
N CYS A 312 4.88 -29.79 20.33
CA CYS A 312 6.16 -29.13 20.60
C CYS A 312 6.00 -27.68 21.09
N HIS A 313 4.95 -26.98 20.65
CA HIS A 313 4.72 -25.55 20.93
C HIS A 313 3.41 -25.28 21.69
N ALA A 314 3.11 -26.09 22.71
CA ALA A 314 1.82 -26.08 23.41
C ALA A 314 1.37 -24.70 23.92
N GLU A 315 2.27 -23.92 24.54
CA GLU A 315 1.96 -22.59 25.07
C GLU A 315 1.67 -21.57 23.96
N ILE A 316 2.45 -21.60 22.87
CA ILE A 316 2.25 -20.73 21.70
C ILE A 316 0.93 -21.08 21.02
N TYR A 317 0.67 -22.38 20.82
CA TYR A 317 -0.57 -22.88 20.23
C TYR A 317 -1.77 -22.44 21.07
N LYS A 318 -1.69 -22.52 22.40
CA LYS A 318 -2.76 -22.04 23.29
C LYS A 318 -3.03 -20.54 23.10
N GLY A 319 -1.99 -19.71 23.18
CA GLY A 319 -2.12 -18.25 22.98
C GLY A 319 -2.71 -17.91 21.61
N TRP A 320 -2.18 -18.53 20.55
CA TRP A 320 -2.69 -18.39 19.18
C TRP A 320 -4.18 -18.78 19.07
N SER A 321 -4.58 -19.95 19.58
CA SER A 321 -5.95 -20.47 19.47
C SER A 321 -7.00 -19.55 20.11
N GLU A 322 -6.59 -18.73 21.08
CA GLU A 322 -7.44 -17.76 21.75
C GLU A 322 -7.49 -16.40 21.04
N SER A 323 -6.57 -16.15 20.11
CA SER A 323 -6.44 -14.90 19.36
C SER A 323 -7.60 -14.66 18.38
N GLY A 324 -7.68 -13.44 17.84
CA GLY A 324 -8.64 -13.13 16.78
C GLY A 324 -8.33 -13.77 15.43
N MET A 325 -7.06 -14.08 15.17
CA MET A 325 -6.62 -14.71 13.93
C MET A 325 -7.14 -16.14 13.82
N ALA A 326 -6.95 -16.95 14.87
CA ALA A 326 -7.50 -18.31 14.95
C ALA A 326 -9.04 -18.33 14.93
N LYS A 327 -9.67 -17.30 15.49
CA LYS A 327 -11.15 -17.20 15.61
C LYS A 327 -11.81 -16.49 14.44
N MET A 328 -11.08 -16.12 13.40
CA MET A 328 -11.61 -15.32 12.29
C MET A 328 -12.68 -16.05 11.49
N LEU A 329 -12.51 -17.35 11.26
CA LEU A 329 -13.56 -18.26 10.81
C LEU A 329 -13.56 -19.47 11.75
N ARG A 330 -14.73 -19.89 12.22
CA ARG A 330 -14.88 -21.13 12.98
C ARG A 330 -16.09 -21.91 12.48
N PRO A 331 -16.00 -23.25 12.39
CA PRO A 331 -17.17 -24.10 12.23
C PRO A 331 -18.18 -23.84 13.35
N TYR A 332 -19.45 -24.12 13.05
CA TYR A 332 -20.52 -23.99 14.01
C TYR A 332 -20.24 -24.80 15.27
N ALA A 333 -20.31 -24.11 16.40
CA ALA A 333 -20.52 -24.70 17.70
C ALA A 333 -21.36 -23.71 18.52
N PRO A 334 -22.31 -24.15 19.35
CA PRO A 334 -23.18 -23.24 20.10
C PRO A 334 -22.42 -22.17 20.89
N GLN A 335 -21.29 -22.53 21.51
CA GLN A 335 -20.42 -21.64 22.28
C GLN A 335 -19.68 -20.59 21.43
N ASN A 336 -19.63 -20.75 20.11
CA ASN A 336 -18.98 -19.81 19.21
C ASN A 336 -19.90 -18.65 18.81
N VAL A 337 -21.22 -18.81 18.99
CA VAL A 337 -22.25 -17.85 18.64
C VAL A 337 -22.39 -16.80 19.75
N VAL A 338 -22.18 -15.54 19.42
CA VAL A 338 -22.26 -14.42 20.38
C VAL A 338 -23.49 -13.53 20.19
N GLY A 339 -24.21 -13.71 19.07
CA GLY A 339 -25.39 -12.94 18.72
C GLY A 339 -26.62 -13.30 19.55
N ASP A 340 -27.58 -12.38 19.60
CA ASP A 340 -28.85 -12.60 20.29
C ASP A 340 -29.87 -13.28 19.35
N PHE A 341 -30.05 -14.59 19.52
CA PHE A 341 -31.03 -15.42 18.80
C PHE A 341 -32.32 -15.65 19.59
N LYS A 342 -32.49 -14.99 20.75
CA LYS A 342 -33.61 -15.26 21.67
C LYS A 342 -34.53 -14.07 21.86
N SER A 343 -33.98 -12.89 22.12
CA SER A 343 -34.76 -11.75 22.63
C SER A 343 -34.85 -10.59 21.63
N ASN A 344 -33.71 -10.15 21.08
CA ASN A 344 -33.65 -9.07 20.09
C ASN A 344 -33.21 -9.62 18.74
N ASN A 345 -33.95 -10.61 18.25
CA ASN A 345 -33.52 -11.49 17.17
C ASN A 345 -34.23 -11.21 15.84
N GLU A 346 -34.78 -10.01 15.66
CA GLU A 346 -35.48 -9.61 14.45
C GLU A 346 -34.73 -8.48 13.73
N PHE A 347 -34.69 -8.55 12.40
CA PHE A 347 -34.14 -7.51 11.54
C PHE A 347 -35.19 -7.03 10.53
N TYR A 348 -35.28 -5.70 10.38
CA TYR A 348 -36.28 -5.04 9.56
C TYR A 348 -35.62 -4.30 8.39
N LEU A 349 -36.07 -4.57 7.16
CA LEU A 349 -35.78 -3.70 6.02
C LEU A 349 -36.43 -2.33 6.23
N GLY A 350 -35.72 -1.27 5.87
CA GLY A 350 -36.16 0.11 6.10
C GLY A 350 -35.66 0.72 7.42
N ASP A 351 -35.10 -0.09 8.33
CA ASP A 351 -34.26 0.47 9.39
C ASP A 351 -32.95 0.97 8.75
N GLU A 352 -32.58 2.21 9.06
CA GLU A 352 -31.35 2.85 8.57
C GLU A 352 -30.28 2.80 9.65
N THR A 353 -29.07 2.44 9.22
CA THR A 353 -27.87 2.50 10.04
C THR A 353 -26.96 3.56 9.44
N ASP A 354 -26.56 4.54 10.23
CA ASP A 354 -25.60 5.56 9.84
C ASP A 354 -24.39 5.50 10.79
N TYR A 355 -23.20 5.64 10.22
CA TYR A 355 -21.95 5.72 10.97
C TYR A 355 -21.12 6.87 10.43
N ARG A 356 -21.08 7.97 11.18
CA ARG A 356 -20.38 9.20 10.79
C ARG A 356 -19.64 9.80 11.96
N GLY A 357 -18.40 10.23 11.73
CA GLY A 357 -17.61 10.90 12.76
C GLY A 357 -17.27 10.01 13.97
N GLY A 358 -17.38 8.69 13.85
CA GLY A 358 -17.26 7.76 14.98
C GLY A 358 -18.57 7.49 15.74
N ASN A 359 -19.66 8.13 15.34
CA ASN A 359 -20.97 7.98 15.96
C ASN A 359 -21.84 7.02 15.15
N PHE A 360 -22.39 6.03 15.86
CA PHE A 360 -23.36 5.10 15.32
C PHE A 360 -24.78 5.57 15.65
N GLU A 361 -25.66 5.61 14.65
CA GLU A 361 -27.09 5.86 14.84
C GLU A 361 -27.93 4.83 14.07
N ARG A 362 -28.99 4.33 14.71
CA ARG A 362 -30.02 3.51 14.05
C ARG A 362 -31.35 4.25 14.03
N LYS A 363 -31.88 4.51 12.84
CA LYS A 363 -33.18 5.15 12.64
C LYS A 363 -34.19 4.09 12.21
N ARG A 364 -35.33 4.03 12.92
CA ARG A 364 -36.43 3.14 12.54
C ARG A 364 -37.21 3.74 11.38
N GLY A 365 -37.29 3.03 10.27
CA GLY A 365 -38.05 3.47 9.11
C GLY A 365 -39.56 3.46 9.39
N ARG A 366 -40.29 4.44 8.83
CA ARG A 366 -41.76 4.50 8.95
C ARG A 366 -42.45 3.31 8.28
N ASN A 367 -41.91 2.88 7.13
CA ASN A 367 -42.42 1.75 6.34
C ASN A 367 -41.46 0.57 6.42
N ARG A 368 -41.05 0.22 7.65
CA ARG A 368 -40.14 -0.91 7.86
C ARG A 368 -40.88 -2.25 7.75
N HIS A 369 -40.22 -3.25 7.19
CA HIS A 369 -40.79 -4.59 6.99
C HIS A 369 -39.87 -5.63 7.62
N LEU A 370 -40.44 -6.57 8.35
CA LEU A 370 -39.66 -7.64 8.93
C LEU A 370 -39.06 -8.51 7.82
N PHE A 371 -37.74 -8.71 7.85
CA PHE A 371 -37.00 -9.39 6.80
C PHE A 371 -36.29 -10.64 7.28
N ALA A 372 -35.72 -10.63 8.49
CA ALA A 372 -35.07 -11.80 9.06
C ALA A 372 -35.42 -12.01 10.53
N ARG A 373 -35.45 -13.28 10.95
CA ARG A 373 -35.51 -13.71 12.34
C ARG A 373 -34.37 -14.69 12.61
N MET A 374 -33.58 -14.41 13.63
CA MET A 374 -32.50 -15.28 14.09
C MET A 374 -33.08 -16.22 15.14
N ALA A 375 -33.26 -17.49 14.80
CA ALA A 375 -34.00 -18.44 15.61
C ALA A 375 -33.08 -19.49 16.25
N LEU A 376 -33.44 -19.93 17.45
CA LEU A 376 -32.90 -21.12 18.08
C LEU A 376 -33.95 -22.25 17.98
N GLN A 377 -33.63 -23.32 17.26
CA GLN A 377 -34.50 -24.48 17.08
C GLN A 377 -33.74 -25.74 17.48
N GLN A 378 -34.25 -26.50 18.46
CA GLN A 378 -33.60 -27.73 18.96
C GLN A 378 -32.10 -27.52 19.26
N ASP A 379 -31.77 -26.45 19.99
CA ASP A 379 -30.41 -26.02 20.32
C ASP A 379 -29.49 -25.66 19.14
N ARG A 380 -30.01 -25.59 17.91
CA ARG A 380 -29.28 -25.11 16.73
C ARG A 380 -29.73 -23.71 16.31
N HIS A 381 -28.75 -22.90 15.90
CA HIS A 381 -28.97 -21.52 15.46
C HIS A 381 -29.30 -21.48 13.96
N TYR A 382 -30.32 -20.71 13.60
CA TYR A 382 -30.82 -20.54 12.24
C TYR A 382 -31.10 -19.07 11.91
N PHE A 383 -31.01 -18.73 10.63
CA PHE A 383 -31.58 -17.51 10.05
C PHE A 383 -32.83 -17.88 9.28
N ALA A 384 -33.99 -17.38 9.69
CA ALA A 384 -35.20 -17.38 8.88
C ALA A 384 -35.26 -16.06 8.11
N ILE A 385 -35.27 -16.11 6.78
CA ILE A 385 -35.25 -14.94 5.89
C ILE A 385 -36.50 -14.96 5.01
N LEU A 386 -37.18 -13.81 4.93
CA LEU A 386 -38.32 -13.61 4.03
C LEU A 386 -37.79 -13.31 2.61
N GLN A 387 -38.14 -14.14 1.64
CA GLN A 387 -37.68 -14.02 0.26
C GLN A 387 -38.76 -13.45 -0.69
N SER A 388 -38.41 -13.21 -1.94
CA SER A 388 -39.28 -12.58 -2.95
C SER A 388 -40.56 -13.38 -3.26
N ASP A 389 -40.59 -14.67 -2.96
CA ASP A 389 -41.77 -15.54 -3.06
C ASP A 389 -42.80 -15.32 -1.92
N GLY A 390 -42.50 -14.44 -0.98
CA GLY A 390 -43.34 -14.12 0.18
C GLY A 390 -43.29 -15.17 1.30
N LYS A 391 -42.36 -16.14 1.23
CA LYS A 391 -42.21 -17.22 2.21
C LYS A 391 -40.95 -17.06 3.06
N TRP A 392 -41.00 -17.66 4.25
CA TRP A 392 -39.86 -17.74 5.16
C TRP A 392 -39.01 -18.96 4.81
N HIS A 393 -37.74 -18.72 4.53
CA HIS A 393 -36.74 -19.76 4.28
C HIS A 393 -35.75 -19.81 5.43
N SER A 394 -35.52 -21.00 5.99
CA SER A 394 -34.66 -21.18 7.15
C SER A 394 -33.33 -21.82 6.77
N TYR A 395 -32.24 -21.17 7.16
CA TYR A 395 -30.87 -21.57 6.86
C TYR A 395 -30.12 -21.83 8.17
N PRO A 396 -29.45 -22.98 8.33
CA PRO A 396 -28.63 -23.23 9.51
C PRO A 396 -27.41 -22.30 9.54
N VAL A 397 -26.98 -21.95 10.74
CA VAL A 397 -25.64 -21.38 10.93
C VAL A 397 -24.63 -22.54 10.90
N ASP A 398 -23.73 -22.52 9.92
CA ASP A 398 -22.67 -23.52 9.76
C ASP A 398 -21.28 -22.96 10.07
N TYR A 399 -21.13 -21.63 10.01
CA TYR A 399 -19.91 -20.93 10.38
C TYR A 399 -20.19 -19.62 11.12
N THR A 400 -19.26 -19.26 12.01
CA THR A 400 -19.15 -17.92 12.60
C THR A 400 -17.90 -17.22 12.08
N ILE A 401 -18.02 -15.94 11.72
CA ILE A 401 -16.93 -15.12 11.20
C ILE A 401 -16.71 -13.93 12.14
N GLY A 402 -15.49 -13.80 12.66
CA GLY A 402 -15.17 -12.82 13.69
C GLY A 402 -15.70 -13.19 15.07
N SER A 403 -15.20 -12.46 16.08
CA SER A 403 -15.54 -12.74 17.49
C SER A 403 -15.40 -11.56 18.46
N LYS A 404 -14.84 -10.42 18.02
CA LYS A 404 -14.36 -9.35 18.92
C LYS A 404 -15.32 -8.16 19.01
N PHE A 405 -15.70 -7.60 17.87
CA PHE A 405 -16.47 -6.35 17.77
C PHE A 405 -17.76 -6.55 16.98
N GLU A 406 -17.69 -7.44 16.00
CA GLU A 406 -18.79 -7.84 15.15
C GLU A 406 -18.65 -9.34 14.85
N GLN A 407 -19.78 -10.01 14.65
CA GLN A 407 -19.82 -11.41 14.23
C GLN A 407 -20.81 -11.55 13.08
N ALA A 408 -20.29 -11.99 11.93
CA ALA A 408 -21.08 -12.46 10.81
C ALA A 408 -21.29 -13.98 10.94
N TYR A 409 -22.27 -14.48 10.21
CA TYR A 409 -22.65 -15.89 10.20
C TYR A 409 -22.77 -16.35 8.74
N ALA A 410 -22.55 -17.63 8.50
CA ALA A 410 -22.69 -18.20 7.17
C ALA A 410 -23.35 -19.58 7.19
N THR A 411 -23.99 -19.94 6.09
CA THR A 411 -24.52 -21.29 5.82
C THR A 411 -23.70 -21.95 4.74
N LYS A 412 -23.60 -23.28 4.79
CA LYS A 412 -22.95 -24.10 3.75
C LYS A 412 -24.01 -24.83 2.94
N LEU A 413 -23.99 -24.63 1.64
CA LEU A 413 -24.88 -25.30 0.70
C LEU A 413 -24.40 -26.73 0.39
N PRO A 414 -25.29 -27.62 -0.13
CA PRO A 414 -24.90 -28.99 -0.48
C PRO A 414 -23.80 -29.11 -1.53
N ASN A 415 -23.66 -28.12 -2.42
CA ASN A 415 -22.58 -28.03 -3.41
C ASN A 415 -21.23 -27.61 -2.81
N GLY A 416 -21.17 -27.26 -1.51
CA GLY A 416 -19.95 -26.88 -0.82
C GLY A 416 -19.74 -25.38 -0.67
N GLU A 417 -20.51 -24.56 -1.38
CA GLU A 417 -20.44 -23.10 -1.30
C GLU A 417 -20.83 -22.59 0.09
N ILE A 418 -20.15 -21.54 0.56
CA ILE A 418 -20.41 -20.92 1.86
C ILE A 418 -20.92 -19.51 1.60
N HIS A 419 -22.12 -19.19 2.09
CA HIS A 419 -22.72 -17.86 1.90
C HIS A 419 -22.88 -17.13 3.22
N VAL A 420 -22.37 -15.91 3.27
CA VAL A 420 -22.41 -15.01 4.43
C VAL A 420 -23.75 -14.29 4.46
N PHE A 421 -24.48 -14.42 5.56
CA PHE A 421 -25.76 -13.74 5.73
C PHE A 421 -25.58 -12.21 5.63
N PRO A 422 -26.55 -11.47 5.06
CA PRO A 422 -26.45 -10.03 4.86
C PRO A 422 -26.61 -9.22 6.16
N ILE A 423 -26.78 -9.89 7.30
CA ILE A 423 -27.04 -9.30 8.61
C ILE A 423 -26.01 -9.85 9.61
N GLN A 424 -25.40 -8.95 10.36
CA GLN A 424 -24.33 -9.25 11.31
C GLN A 424 -24.71 -8.77 12.71
N TYR A 425 -24.13 -9.39 13.74
CA TYR A 425 -24.34 -8.96 15.11
C TYR A 425 -23.20 -8.06 15.56
N ASN A 426 -23.51 -6.81 15.88
CA ASN A 426 -22.55 -5.89 16.46
C ASN A 426 -22.53 -6.06 17.99
N LEU A 427 -21.36 -6.40 18.55
CA LEU A 427 -21.23 -6.69 19.98
C LEU A 427 -21.25 -5.42 20.83
N SER A 428 -20.68 -4.32 20.32
CA SER A 428 -20.62 -3.04 21.05
C SER A 428 -22.01 -2.44 21.26
N HIS A 429 -22.87 -2.53 20.24
CA HIS A 429 -24.23 -1.99 20.28
C HIS A 429 -25.31 -3.05 20.54
N LYS A 430 -24.93 -4.33 20.67
CA LYS A 430 -25.81 -5.47 20.98
C LYS A 430 -27.02 -5.59 20.04
N GLN A 431 -26.79 -5.49 18.74
CA GLN A 431 -27.87 -5.46 17.76
C GLN A 431 -27.48 -6.06 16.41
N TRP A 432 -28.49 -6.53 15.68
CA TRP A 432 -28.37 -6.98 14.31
C TRP A 432 -28.40 -5.81 13.35
N ILE A 433 -27.44 -5.76 12.43
CA ILE A 433 -27.26 -4.67 11.48
C ILE A 433 -26.93 -5.17 10.09
N ASN A 434 -27.22 -4.34 9.09
CA ASN A 434 -26.65 -4.48 7.76
C ASN A 434 -25.34 -3.66 7.71
N PHE A 435 -24.25 -4.30 8.10
CA PHE A 435 -22.92 -3.68 8.13
C PHE A 435 -22.44 -3.27 6.74
N TRP A 436 -22.76 -4.06 5.71
CA TRP A 436 -22.36 -3.80 4.33
C TRP A 436 -22.87 -2.46 3.81
N LYS A 437 -24.07 -2.02 4.23
CA LYS A 437 -24.60 -0.68 3.89
C LYS A 437 -23.75 0.46 4.45
N VAL A 438 -23.00 0.22 5.53
CA VAL A 438 -22.12 1.22 6.13
C VAL A 438 -20.81 1.33 5.36
N ILE A 439 -20.18 0.19 5.06
CA ILE A 439 -18.84 0.17 4.48
C ILE A 439 -18.83 0.27 2.95
N ASP A 440 -19.75 -0.37 2.23
CA ASP A 440 -19.69 -0.43 0.76
C ASP A 440 -20.17 0.85 0.09
N GLY A 441 -19.73 1.09 -1.15
CA GLY A 441 -20.18 2.22 -1.97
C GLY A 441 -21.70 2.21 -2.24
N PRO A 442 -22.30 3.38 -2.57
CA PRO A 442 -23.69 3.46 -3.02
C PRO A 442 -23.98 2.50 -4.18
N GLY A 443 -25.06 1.73 -4.09
CA GLY A 443 -25.43 0.76 -5.13
C GLY A 443 -24.73 -0.61 -5.04
N SER A 444 -23.93 -0.86 -4.00
CA SER A 444 -23.37 -2.19 -3.73
C SER A 444 -24.48 -3.25 -3.62
N GLN A 445 -24.30 -4.37 -4.32
CA GLN A 445 -25.20 -5.52 -4.24
C GLN A 445 -25.15 -6.17 -2.85
N ARG A 446 -23.96 -6.27 -2.25
CA ARG A 446 -23.74 -6.82 -0.91
C ARG A 446 -24.43 -5.98 0.18
N ALA A 447 -24.57 -4.67 -0.04
CA ALA A 447 -25.30 -3.76 0.83
C ALA A 447 -26.83 -3.90 0.78
N ASP A 448 -27.39 -4.61 -0.21
CA ASP A 448 -28.82 -4.87 -0.30
C ASP A 448 -29.16 -6.29 0.19
N PRO A 449 -29.76 -6.46 1.38
CA PRO A 449 -30.06 -7.79 1.93
C PRO A 449 -30.98 -8.63 1.05
N ARG A 450 -31.78 -8.00 0.17
CA ARG A 450 -32.69 -8.70 -0.73
C ARG A 450 -31.95 -9.54 -1.78
N THR A 451 -30.69 -9.21 -2.07
CA THR A 451 -29.86 -9.99 -3.00
C THR A 451 -29.50 -11.37 -2.46
N TRP A 452 -29.68 -11.62 -1.15
CA TRP A 452 -29.40 -12.90 -0.50
C TRP A 452 -29.97 -14.10 -1.25
N GLU A 453 -31.20 -14.00 -1.75
CA GLU A 453 -31.87 -15.12 -2.44
C GLU A 453 -31.17 -15.56 -3.73
N ARG A 454 -30.27 -14.74 -4.29
CA ARG A 454 -29.50 -15.08 -5.49
C ARG A 454 -28.36 -16.05 -5.20
N LEU A 455 -27.83 -16.03 -3.97
CA LEU A 455 -26.67 -16.84 -3.55
C LEU A 455 -25.53 -16.80 -4.59
N ASP A 456 -25.19 -15.58 -5.05
CA ASP A 456 -24.14 -15.37 -6.04
C ASP A 456 -22.82 -14.91 -5.39
N ALA A 457 -21.87 -14.45 -6.22
CA ALA A 457 -20.56 -13.99 -5.77
C ALA A 457 -20.61 -12.86 -4.71
N SER A 458 -21.71 -12.10 -4.61
CA SER A 458 -21.87 -11.01 -3.64
C SER A 458 -22.09 -11.49 -2.19
N THR A 459 -22.52 -12.75 -2.00
CA THR A 459 -22.69 -13.37 -0.69
C THR A 459 -21.69 -14.50 -0.42
N SER A 460 -20.92 -14.91 -1.45
CA SER A 460 -19.93 -15.97 -1.34
C SER A 460 -18.77 -15.60 -0.39
N TYR A 461 -18.59 -16.42 0.65
CA TYR A 461 -17.47 -16.33 1.58
C TYR A 461 -16.14 -16.60 0.88
N GLN A 462 -16.09 -17.62 0.02
CA GLN A 462 -14.90 -17.99 -0.74
C GLN A 462 -14.41 -16.83 -1.62
N ALA A 463 -15.34 -16.15 -2.30
CA ALA A 463 -15.02 -15.05 -3.21
C ALA A 463 -14.51 -13.79 -2.49
N ILE A 464 -15.08 -13.47 -1.33
CA ILE A 464 -14.93 -12.15 -0.70
C ILE A 464 -14.01 -12.18 0.52
N CYS A 465 -14.10 -13.22 1.34
CA CYS A 465 -13.52 -13.23 2.69
C CYS A 465 -12.40 -14.25 2.85
N ALA A 466 -12.51 -15.41 2.20
CA ALA A 466 -11.69 -16.58 2.53
C ALA A 466 -10.19 -16.33 2.33
N VAL A 467 -9.80 -15.52 1.34
CA VAL A 467 -8.39 -15.23 1.05
C VAL A 467 -7.66 -14.67 2.28
N CYS A 468 -8.32 -13.82 3.07
CA CYS A 468 -7.74 -13.23 4.27
C CYS A 468 -8.19 -13.89 5.58
N HIS A 469 -9.21 -14.76 5.55
CA HIS A 469 -9.88 -15.30 6.75
C HIS A 469 -9.79 -16.83 6.91
N THR A 470 -9.08 -17.51 6.00
CA THR A 470 -8.80 -18.97 6.06
C THR A 470 -7.35 -19.28 5.78
N SER A 471 -6.94 -20.54 6.00
CA SER A 471 -5.57 -21.00 5.74
C SER A 471 -5.52 -22.05 4.64
N GLN A 472 -4.49 -21.92 3.80
CA GLN A 472 -4.23 -22.76 2.62
C GLN A 472 -5.45 -22.87 1.69
N LEU A 473 -5.97 -21.72 1.28
CA LEU A 473 -7.06 -21.59 0.31
C LEU A 473 -6.55 -21.88 -1.10
N ARG A 474 -7.22 -22.78 -1.82
CA ARG A 474 -6.92 -23.10 -3.23
C ARG A 474 -8.18 -23.30 -4.07
N ASN A 475 -8.05 -23.10 -5.38
CA ASN A 475 -8.95 -23.67 -6.37
C ASN A 475 -8.59 -25.15 -6.57
N ALA A 476 -9.53 -26.06 -6.28
CA ALA A 476 -9.36 -27.50 -6.38
C ALA A 476 -9.12 -27.98 -7.82
N ASN A 477 -9.61 -27.24 -8.83
CA ASN A 477 -9.43 -27.56 -10.24
C ASN A 477 -8.11 -27.02 -10.82
N GLY A 478 -7.33 -26.29 -10.03
CA GLY A 478 -6.06 -25.69 -10.44
C GLY A 478 -6.22 -24.40 -11.25
N GLY A 479 -5.36 -23.42 -10.96
CA GLY A 479 -5.35 -22.11 -11.61
C GLY A 479 -6.61 -21.26 -11.45
N GLY A 480 -6.50 -19.94 -11.70
CA GLY A 480 -7.64 -19.03 -11.70
C GLY A 480 -8.30 -18.77 -10.35
N PHE A 481 -9.28 -17.87 -10.36
CA PHE A 481 -10.09 -17.49 -9.19
C PHE A 481 -11.56 -17.82 -9.47
N ASP A 482 -11.85 -19.04 -9.95
CA ASP A 482 -13.22 -19.52 -9.98
C ASP A 482 -13.65 -19.82 -8.55
N VAL A 483 -14.73 -19.20 -8.12
CA VAL A 483 -15.20 -19.19 -6.72
C VAL A 483 -15.95 -20.47 -6.36
N ASN A 484 -16.38 -21.25 -7.34
CA ASN A 484 -17.21 -22.43 -7.16
C ASN A 484 -16.41 -23.66 -6.69
N ASP A 485 -15.10 -23.70 -6.98
CA ASP A 485 -14.22 -24.83 -6.71
C ASP A 485 -13.18 -24.53 -5.62
N VAL A 486 -13.47 -23.55 -4.75
CA VAL A 486 -12.54 -23.08 -3.74
C VAL A 486 -12.67 -23.87 -2.44
N GLU A 487 -11.56 -24.43 -1.98
CA GLU A 487 -11.43 -25.13 -0.70
C GLU A 487 -10.28 -24.57 0.13
N PHE A 488 -10.35 -24.75 1.44
CA PHE A 488 -9.28 -24.37 2.39
C PHE A 488 -8.98 -25.53 3.33
N LYS A 489 -7.74 -25.57 3.84
CA LYS A 489 -7.31 -26.61 4.78
C LYS A 489 -7.77 -26.33 6.20
N GLU A 490 -7.60 -25.10 6.69
CA GLU A 490 -7.98 -24.73 8.06
C GLU A 490 -8.89 -23.48 8.07
N PRO A 491 -9.95 -23.48 8.89
CA PRO A 491 -10.71 -22.27 9.16
C PRO A 491 -9.89 -21.31 10.05
N GLY A 492 -9.98 -20.01 9.78
CA GLY A 492 -9.18 -19.01 10.47
C GLY A 492 -7.73 -18.95 9.96
N ILE A 493 -6.91 -18.14 10.62
CA ILE A 493 -5.51 -17.92 10.24
C ILE A 493 -4.59 -18.76 11.13
N GLY A 494 -4.06 -19.82 10.53
CA GLY A 494 -3.19 -20.82 11.11
C GLY A 494 -1.71 -20.45 11.12
N CYS A 495 -0.91 -21.29 11.79
CA CYS A 495 0.53 -21.07 11.98
C CYS A 495 1.26 -20.87 10.65
N GLU A 496 0.92 -21.69 9.66
CA GLU A 496 1.62 -21.75 8.38
C GLU A 496 1.30 -20.57 7.44
N MET A 497 0.31 -19.73 7.77
CA MET A 497 0.06 -18.47 7.04
C MET A 497 1.11 -17.40 7.33
N CYS A 498 1.74 -17.47 8.50
CA CYS A 498 2.80 -16.56 8.94
C CYS A 498 4.19 -17.21 8.88
N HIS A 499 4.28 -18.52 9.12
CA HIS A 499 5.55 -19.22 9.17
C HIS A 499 5.87 -20.01 7.89
N GLY A 500 4.92 -20.21 6.98
CA GLY A 500 5.10 -21.04 5.79
C GLY A 500 4.93 -22.54 6.08
N PRO A 501 5.17 -23.41 5.07
CA PRO A 501 4.98 -24.86 5.20
C PRO A 501 5.84 -25.47 6.31
N SER A 502 5.23 -26.24 7.20
CA SER A 502 5.90 -26.84 8.35
C SER A 502 6.33 -28.28 8.15
N GLY A 503 5.89 -28.96 7.09
CA GLY A 503 6.05 -30.41 6.93
C GLY A 503 7.49 -30.90 7.03
N GLY A 504 8.42 -30.26 6.31
CA GLY A 504 9.85 -30.59 6.41
C GLY A 504 10.40 -30.41 7.83
N HIS A 505 10.02 -29.34 8.52
CA HIS A 505 10.44 -29.09 9.90
C HIS A 505 9.87 -30.12 10.87
N VAL A 506 8.58 -30.48 10.76
CA VAL A 506 7.96 -31.48 11.63
C VAL A 506 8.65 -32.85 11.46
N ILE A 507 8.93 -33.25 10.21
CA ILE A 507 9.62 -34.51 9.91
C ILE A 507 11.04 -34.49 10.51
N GLU A 508 11.86 -33.50 10.19
CA GLU A 508 13.23 -33.35 10.69
C GLU A 508 13.30 -33.39 12.23
N MET A 509 12.38 -32.68 12.90
CA MET A 509 12.32 -32.66 14.36
C MET A 509 11.89 -34.02 14.95
N SER A 510 10.95 -34.71 14.30
CA SER A 510 10.51 -36.04 14.74
C SER A 510 11.57 -37.12 14.56
N GLU A 511 12.40 -36.98 13.53
CA GLU A 511 13.51 -37.88 13.20
C GLU A 511 14.81 -37.52 13.94
N HIS A 512 14.80 -36.43 14.73
CA HIS A 512 15.98 -35.88 15.42
C HIS A 512 17.14 -35.52 14.47
N ASP A 513 16.82 -35.15 13.23
CA ASP A 513 17.78 -34.76 12.18
C ASP A 513 17.54 -33.30 11.76
N TYR A 514 17.42 -32.40 12.74
CA TYR A 514 17.20 -31.00 12.47
C TYR A 514 18.42 -30.35 11.81
N GLN A 515 18.20 -29.78 10.62
CA GLN A 515 19.19 -29.00 9.90
C GLN A 515 18.91 -27.50 10.06
N PRO A 516 19.92 -26.67 10.42
CA PRO A 516 19.75 -25.23 10.46
C PRO A 516 19.31 -24.67 9.11
N LYS A 517 18.31 -23.79 9.12
CA LYS A 517 17.74 -23.15 7.92
C LYS A 517 18.03 -21.65 7.90
N GLU A 518 18.01 -21.04 6.71
CA GLU A 518 18.09 -19.59 6.61
C GLU A 518 16.86 -18.94 7.26
N PRO A 519 16.93 -17.69 7.76
CA PRO A 519 15.82 -17.05 8.47
C PRO A 519 14.46 -17.02 7.74
N LEU A 520 14.50 -17.02 6.40
CA LEU A 520 13.31 -16.99 5.54
C LEU A 520 12.87 -18.36 5.04
N ASP A 521 13.66 -19.40 5.28
CA ASP A 521 13.26 -20.76 4.96
C ASP A 521 12.16 -21.18 5.95
N PRO A 522 11.02 -21.72 5.47
CA PRO A 522 9.96 -22.15 6.35
C PRO A 522 10.37 -23.28 7.32
N PRO A 523 9.91 -23.27 8.59
CA PRO A 523 9.17 -22.20 9.25
C PRO A 523 9.99 -20.92 9.48
N VAL A 524 9.47 -19.77 9.06
CA VAL A 524 10.19 -18.50 9.09
C VAL A 524 10.46 -17.99 10.51
N ASN A 525 11.68 -17.49 10.70
CA ASN A 525 12.17 -16.96 11.96
C ASN A 525 12.10 -15.43 11.99
N PHE A 526 11.02 -14.90 12.57
CA PHE A 526 10.78 -13.46 12.71
C PHE A 526 11.86 -12.70 13.50
N HIS A 527 12.66 -13.38 14.33
CA HIS A 527 13.75 -12.74 15.08
C HIS A 527 14.99 -12.45 14.23
N LYS A 528 15.09 -13.05 13.04
CA LYS A 528 16.29 -13.00 12.18
C LYS A 528 16.03 -12.42 10.79
N ILE A 529 14.83 -11.89 10.54
CA ILE A 529 14.47 -11.22 9.28
C ILE A 529 14.36 -9.72 9.49
N ASP A 530 14.57 -8.95 8.42
CA ASP A 530 14.38 -7.50 8.45
C ASP A 530 12.89 -7.11 8.57
N SER A 531 12.65 -5.87 9.01
CA SER A 531 11.31 -5.39 9.30
C SER A 531 10.40 -5.33 8.08
N ARG A 532 10.96 -5.11 6.88
CA ARG A 532 10.17 -5.03 5.64
C ARG A 532 9.62 -6.39 5.28
N LYS A 533 10.43 -7.45 5.41
CA LYS A 533 9.96 -8.83 5.25
C LYS A 533 8.94 -9.22 6.31
N SER A 534 9.19 -8.87 7.58
CA SER A 534 8.21 -9.11 8.65
C SER A 534 6.86 -8.43 8.36
N VAL A 535 6.86 -7.17 7.93
CA VAL A 535 5.64 -6.43 7.57
C VAL A 535 4.97 -7.02 6.32
N ALA A 536 5.75 -7.49 5.33
CA ALA A 536 5.21 -8.13 4.13
C ALA A 536 4.41 -9.41 4.45
N ILE A 537 4.80 -10.17 5.48
CA ILE A 537 4.04 -11.34 5.94
C ILE A 537 2.67 -10.91 6.50
N CYS A 538 2.62 -9.84 7.30
CA CYS A 538 1.36 -9.28 7.81
C CYS A 538 0.48 -8.67 6.69
N ALA A 539 1.11 -8.07 5.68
CA ALA A 539 0.47 -7.47 4.51
C ALA A 539 -0.27 -8.50 3.63
N GLN A 540 -0.07 -9.79 3.87
CA GLN A 540 -0.88 -10.83 3.24
C GLN A 540 -2.36 -10.71 3.58
N CYS A 541 -2.74 -10.02 4.67
CA CYS A 541 -4.13 -9.76 5.03
C CYS A 541 -4.39 -8.28 5.38
N HIS A 542 -3.45 -7.62 6.07
CA HIS A 542 -3.61 -6.25 6.60
C HIS A 542 -3.24 -5.14 5.60
N MET A 543 -3.41 -5.41 4.31
CA MET A 543 -3.12 -4.50 3.20
C MET A 543 -4.24 -4.56 2.18
N GLN A 544 -5.08 -3.53 2.14
CA GLN A 544 -6.22 -3.42 1.23
C GLN A 544 -5.80 -3.42 -0.24
N SER A 545 -4.63 -2.84 -0.53
CA SER A 545 -4.16 -2.66 -1.90
C SER A 545 -3.57 -3.90 -2.55
N ALA A 546 -3.24 -4.93 -1.77
CA ALA A 546 -2.57 -6.11 -2.28
C ALA A 546 -3.44 -6.87 -3.30
N ILE A 547 -2.93 -7.02 -4.52
CA ILE A 547 -3.58 -7.77 -5.60
C ILE A 547 -3.30 -9.26 -5.42
N ARG A 548 -4.35 -10.06 -5.46
CA ARG A 548 -4.27 -11.50 -5.28
C ARG A 548 -4.44 -12.19 -6.62
N ASN A 549 -3.49 -13.06 -6.95
CA ASN A 549 -3.50 -13.90 -8.13
C ASN A 549 -3.38 -15.36 -7.68
N SER A 550 -3.97 -16.27 -8.44
CA SER A 550 -3.80 -17.70 -8.22
C SER A 550 -2.39 -18.16 -8.53
N GLY A 551 -1.85 -19.06 -7.72
CA GLY A 551 -0.66 -19.85 -8.04
C GLY A 551 -0.92 -20.86 -9.15
N PRO A 552 0.15 -21.49 -9.66
CA PRO A 552 0.06 -22.45 -10.77
C PRO A 552 -0.82 -23.65 -10.44
N ASP A 553 -0.84 -24.09 -9.17
CA ASP A 553 -1.65 -25.23 -8.72
C ASP A 553 -2.94 -24.77 -8.01
N GLY A 554 -3.34 -23.51 -8.22
CA GLY A 554 -4.60 -22.94 -7.73
C GLY A 554 -4.53 -22.26 -6.36
N GLU A 555 -3.35 -22.07 -5.76
CA GLU A 555 -3.21 -21.43 -4.45
C GLU A 555 -3.67 -19.97 -4.48
N LEU A 556 -4.44 -19.53 -3.50
CA LEU A 556 -5.00 -18.17 -3.47
C LEU A 556 -4.37 -17.30 -2.36
N ASN A 557 -4.02 -17.91 -1.23
CA ASN A 557 -3.46 -17.19 -0.07
C ASN A 557 -2.19 -17.80 0.53
N TYR A 558 -1.68 -18.87 -0.06
CA TYR A 558 -0.41 -19.49 0.25
C TYR A 558 0.36 -19.75 -1.04
N VAL A 559 1.52 -20.41 -0.98
CA VAL A 559 2.27 -20.79 -2.17
C VAL A 559 2.84 -22.20 -2.05
N SER A 560 2.97 -22.85 -3.19
CA SER A 560 3.72 -24.10 -3.40
C SER A 560 5.04 -23.84 -4.13
N SER A 561 5.57 -22.62 -4.07
CA SER A 561 6.84 -22.21 -4.68
C SER A 561 7.82 -21.64 -3.64
N VAL A 562 9.07 -21.39 -4.05
CA VAL A 562 10.25 -21.24 -3.18
C VAL A 562 10.14 -20.13 -2.12
N GLU A 563 9.41 -19.03 -2.36
CA GLU A 563 9.26 -17.92 -1.40
C GLU A 563 7.85 -17.87 -0.81
N PHE A 564 7.69 -18.25 0.46
CA PHE A 564 6.36 -18.54 1.05
C PHE A 564 5.40 -17.33 1.12
N PHE A 565 5.93 -16.11 1.07
CA PHE A 565 5.18 -14.86 1.11
C PHE A 565 5.59 -14.00 -0.09
N GLY A 566 4.81 -14.04 -1.17
CA GLY A 566 5.11 -13.27 -2.37
C GLY A 566 4.90 -11.76 -2.15
N ASN A 567 5.81 -10.93 -2.66
CA ASN A 567 5.61 -9.49 -2.74
C ASN A 567 4.54 -9.19 -3.82
N ARG A 568 3.28 -9.15 -3.39
CA ARG A 568 2.14 -8.94 -4.28
C ARG A 568 2.13 -7.51 -4.78
N LEU A 569 1.85 -7.33 -6.07
CA LEU A 569 1.59 -5.99 -6.62
C LEU A 569 0.41 -5.34 -5.92
N ARG A 570 0.38 -4.02 -5.94
CA ARG A 570 -0.63 -3.20 -5.28
C ARG A 570 -1.46 -2.47 -6.30
N GLN A 571 -2.76 -2.36 -6.04
CA GLN A 571 -3.61 -1.47 -6.81
C GLN A 571 -3.26 -0.01 -6.45
N PRO A 572 -3.15 0.90 -7.43
CA PRO A 572 -2.88 2.32 -7.16
C PRO A 572 -3.91 2.93 -6.22
N PHE A 573 -3.43 3.68 -5.22
CA PHE A 573 -4.30 4.23 -4.16
C PHE A 573 -5.32 5.24 -4.69
N GLY A 574 -5.00 5.96 -5.76
CA GLY A 574 -5.92 6.88 -6.44
C GLY A 574 -7.13 6.19 -7.10
N GLU A 575 -7.14 4.87 -7.18
CA GLU A 575 -8.18 4.05 -7.81
C GLU A 575 -9.03 3.29 -6.78
N PHE A 576 -8.97 3.67 -5.51
CA PHE A 576 -9.86 3.18 -4.47
C PHE A 576 -10.98 4.18 -4.17
N SER A 577 -12.10 3.66 -3.69
CA SER A 577 -13.21 4.51 -3.21
C SER A 577 -12.73 5.53 -2.17
N ARG A 578 -13.31 6.74 -2.21
CA ARG A 578 -13.03 7.81 -1.26
C ARG A 578 -13.41 7.45 0.17
N LYS A 579 -14.28 6.46 0.39
CA LYS A 579 -14.52 5.91 1.74
C LYS A 579 -13.24 5.38 2.42
N GLY A 580 -12.23 5.01 1.63
CA GLY A 580 -10.91 4.58 2.08
C GLY A 580 -10.01 5.69 2.63
N PHE A 581 -10.33 6.97 2.38
CA PHE A 581 -9.40 8.09 2.56
C PHE A 581 -10.07 9.33 3.13
N TYR A 582 -9.34 10.02 3.99
CA TYR A 582 -9.60 11.42 4.32
C TYR A 582 -9.23 12.34 3.16
N LYS A 583 -9.80 13.56 3.13
CA LYS A 583 -9.50 14.57 2.10
C LYS A 583 -8.07 15.09 2.17
N ASP A 584 -7.43 14.95 3.32
CA ASP A 584 -6.02 15.27 3.54
C ASP A 584 -5.04 14.18 3.09
N GLY A 585 -5.55 13.07 2.52
CA GLY A 585 -4.74 11.98 1.99
C GLY A 585 -4.50 10.82 2.94
N ARG A 586 -4.82 10.96 4.24
CA ARG A 586 -4.66 9.88 5.23
C ARG A 586 -5.65 8.76 4.99
N PHE A 587 -5.27 7.54 5.36
CA PHE A 587 -6.15 6.39 5.25
C PHE A 587 -7.22 6.41 6.34
N ARG A 588 -8.45 6.13 5.96
CA ARG A 588 -9.63 6.13 6.84
C ARG A 588 -10.02 4.74 7.31
N GLN A 589 -9.69 3.67 6.59
CA GLN A 589 -10.14 2.32 6.92
C GLN A 589 -8.98 1.46 7.45
N THR A 590 -9.25 0.65 8.48
CA THR A 590 -8.24 -0.25 9.07
C THR A 590 -7.67 -1.31 8.13
N THR A 591 -8.31 -1.56 6.99
CA THR A 591 -7.76 -2.42 5.94
C THR A 591 -6.48 -1.83 5.31
N PHE A 592 -6.23 -0.52 5.44
CA PHE A 592 -5.01 0.17 5.00
C PHE A 592 -3.95 0.34 6.10
N ILE A 593 -3.97 -0.47 7.15
CA ILE A 593 -3.12 -0.28 8.33
C ILE A 593 -1.63 -0.46 8.02
N VAL A 594 -1.27 -1.40 7.13
CA VAL A 594 0.13 -1.55 6.69
C VAL A 594 0.53 -0.36 5.82
N GLU A 595 -0.31 0.09 4.90
CA GLU A 595 -0.03 1.26 4.07
C GLU A 595 0.19 2.52 4.92
N ALA A 596 -0.60 2.71 5.98
CA ALA A 596 -0.40 3.79 6.95
C ALA A 596 0.95 3.66 7.69
N LEU A 597 1.32 2.44 8.13
CA LEU A 597 2.62 2.19 8.75
C LEU A 597 3.77 2.47 7.80
N GLU A 598 3.67 2.06 6.54
CA GLU A 598 4.71 2.24 5.54
C GLU A 598 4.95 3.72 5.18
N ARG A 599 3.94 4.57 5.36
CA ARG A 599 4.11 6.03 5.27
C ARG A 599 4.93 6.62 6.40
N SER A 600 5.03 5.93 7.55
CA SER A 600 5.68 6.47 8.73
C SER A 600 7.20 6.58 8.61
N GLN A 601 7.80 7.61 9.21
CA GLN A 601 9.27 7.66 9.35
C GLN A 601 9.82 6.50 10.18
N CYS A 602 9.03 5.98 11.13
CA CYS A 602 9.40 4.80 11.92
C CYS A 602 9.69 3.59 11.03
N PHE A 603 8.85 3.35 10.02
CA PHE A 603 9.07 2.29 9.05
C PHE A 603 10.15 2.65 8.02
N LYS A 604 10.12 3.88 7.50
CA LYS A 604 11.05 4.31 6.44
C LYS A 604 12.51 4.37 6.91
N GLN A 605 12.75 4.72 8.19
CA GLN A 605 14.10 4.99 8.71
C GLN A 605 14.58 4.06 9.83
N ALA A 606 13.69 3.46 10.64
CA ALA A 606 14.07 2.83 11.91
C ALA A 606 13.73 1.32 12.01
N GLU A 607 13.56 0.63 10.87
CA GLU A 607 13.32 -0.81 10.77
C GLU A 607 12.22 -1.33 11.74
N VAL A 608 11.12 -0.59 11.90
CA VAL A 608 9.98 -1.02 12.72
C VAL A 608 9.12 -2.05 11.98
N SER A 609 8.65 -3.06 12.70
CA SER A 609 7.70 -4.09 12.26
C SER A 609 6.48 -4.19 13.19
N CYS A 610 5.46 -4.92 12.78
CA CYS A 610 4.28 -5.18 13.62
C CYS A 610 4.64 -5.87 14.95
N GLY A 611 5.62 -6.79 14.93
CA GLY A 611 6.06 -7.57 16.09
C GLY A 611 6.80 -6.77 17.16
N ASN A 612 7.18 -5.51 16.88
CA ASN A 612 7.71 -4.62 17.90
C ASN A 612 6.62 -4.19 18.90
N CYS A 613 5.36 -4.14 18.47
CA CYS A 613 4.23 -3.63 19.24
C CYS A 613 3.16 -4.70 19.54
N HIS A 614 3.01 -5.68 18.64
CA HIS A 614 2.02 -6.74 18.75
C HIS A 614 2.65 -8.10 19.09
N ASP A 615 1.92 -8.88 19.88
CA ASP A 615 2.23 -10.28 20.15
C ASP A 615 1.04 -11.15 19.68
N PRO A 616 1.19 -11.86 18.53
CA PRO A 616 0.11 -12.67 17.96
C PRO A 616 -0.20 -13.94 18.77
N HIS A 617 0.69 -14.33 19.69
CA HIS A 617 0.61 -15.59 20.44
C HIS A 617 0.65 -15.36 21.95
N SER A 618 0.23 -14.18 22.41
CA SER A 618 0.36 -13.82 23.82
C SER A 618 -0.44 -14.75 24.73
N ARG A 619 0.09 -15.02 25.93
CA ARG A 619 -0.60 -15.85 26.94
C ARG A 619 -1.92 -15.24 27.44
N ASP A 620 -2.14 -13.95 27.22
CA ASP A 620 -3.34 -13.21 27.62
C ASP A 620 -4.32 -12.99 26.46
N SER A 621 -4.14 -13.67 25.32
CA SER A 621 -4.89 -13.47 24.07
C SER A 621 -6.42 -13.46 24.25
N ALA A 622 -6.97 -14.35 25.08
CA ALA A 622 -8.42 -14.35 25.38
C ALA A 622 -8.93 -13.01 25.94
N SER A 623 -8.11 -12.34 26.75
CA SER A 623 -8.46 -11.07 27.37
C SER A 623 -7.94 -9.85 26.59
N ASN A 624 -6.98 -10.04 25.67
CA ASN A 624 -6.23 -9.01 24.94
C ASN A 624 -6.66 -8.96 23.46
N PRO A 625 -7.85 -8.40 23.16
CA PRO A 625 -8.40 -8.40 21.81
C PRO A 625 -7.58 -7.57 20.80
N THR A 626 -6.64 -6.75 21.27
CA THR A 626 -5.74 -5.95 20.43
C THR A 626 -4.38 -6.58 20.21
N SER A 627 -4.10 -7.74 20.83
CA SER A 627 -2.81 -8.43 20.74
C SER A 627 -1.62 -7.51 21.02
N LEU A 628 -1.76 -6.59 21.98
CA LEU A 628 -0.72 -5.62 22.31
C LEU A 628 0.29 -6.26 23.24
N LYS A 629 1.58 -6.14 22.90
CA LYS A 629 2.69 -6.64 23.71
C LYS A 629 2.81 -5.91 25.06
N PHE A 630 2.55 -4.60 25.04
CA PHE A 630 2.66 -3.73 26.23
C PHE A 630 1.29 -3.19 26.65
N ARG A 631 0.33 -4.09 26.88
CA ARG A 631 -1.06 -3.70 27.14
C ARG A 631 -1.24 -2.74 28.33
N HIS A 632 -0.54 -3.00 29.43
CA HIS A 632 -0.66 -2.21 30.67
C HIS A 632 0.23 -0.96 30.67
N GLU A 633 1.25 -0.92 29.80
CA GLU A 633 2.23 0.16 29.69
C GLU A 633 2.49 0.51 28.21
N PRO A 634 1.48 1.01 27.48
CA PRO A 634 1.53 1.13 26.02
C PRO A 634 2.64 2.05 25.51
N ASP A 635 3.10 3.02 26.30
CA ASP A 635 4.17 3.93 25.91
C ASP A 635 5.54 3.23 25.77
N LEU A 636 5.70 2.00 26.29
CA LEU A 636 6.91 1.18 26.07
C LEU A 636 7.11 0.83 24.58
N MET A 637 6.03 0.78 23.78
CA MET A 637 6.12 0.61 22.32
C MET A 637 6.93 1.74 21.66
N CYS A 638 6.83 2.95 22.21
CA CYS A 638 7.47 4.14 21.65
C CYS A 638 8.81 4.41 22.34
N THR A 639 8.83 4.37 23.67
CA THR A 639 9.99 4.73 24.49
C THR A 639 11.10 3.68 24.50
N GLY A 640 10.89 2.52 23.86
CA GLY A 640 11.95 1.58 23.50
C GLY A 640 13.03 2.27 22.65
N CYS A 641 12.63 3.04 21.64
CA CYS A 641 13.53 3.82 20.79
C CYS A 641 13.61 5.29 21.21
N HIS A 642 12.49 5.86 21.68
CA HIS A 642 12.41 7.26 22.11
C HIS A 642 12.62 7.43 23.62
N SER A 643 13.77 6.93 24.11
CA SER A 643 14.07 6.84 25.54
C SER A 643 14.13 8.21 26.25
N GLN A 644 14.40 9.29 25.52
CA GLN A 644 14.41 10.66 26.04
C GLN A 644 13.06 11.11 26.63
N PHE A 645 11.96 10.45 26.27
CA PHE A 645 10.61 10.78 26.76
C PHE A 645 10.14 9.90 27.92
N ARG A 646 10.99 9.00 28.46
CA ARG A 646 10.63 8.20 29.65
C ARG A 646 10.48 9.04 30.93
N ASN A 647 11.12 10.20 30.98
CA ASN A 647 11.08 11.07 32.14
C ASN A 647 9.80 11.92 32.16
N ALA A 648 9.11 11.97 33.31
CA ALA A 648 7.85 12.70 33.51
C ALA A 648 7.91 14.19 33.09
N ALA A 649 9.01 14.88 33.40
CA ALA A 649 9.18 16.28 33.01
C ALA A 649 9.44 16.44 31.50
N ALA A 650 10.18 15.50 30.89
CA ALA A 650 10.41 15.51 29.45
C ALA A 650 9.13 15.25 28.65
N ILE A 651 8.33 14.25 29.05
CA ILE A 651 7.05 13.99 28.39
C ILE A 651 6.07 15.15 28.60
N SER A 652 5.99 15.71 29.82
CA SER A 652 5.10 16.85 30.07
C SER A 652 5.47 18.09 29.24
N ARG A 653 6.78 18.36 29.08
CA ARG A 653 7.25 19.44 28.18
C ARG A 653 6.99 19.14 26.71
N HIS A 654 7.01 17.88 26.31
CA HIS A 654 6.79 17.48 24.93
C HIS A 654 5.30 17.53 24.56
N SER A 655 4.45 16.94 25.41
CA SER A 655 3.01 16.84 25.22
C SER A 655 2.27 18.12 25.60
N HIS A 656 2.88 18.97 26.44
CA HIS A 656 2.23 20.11 27.09
C HIS A 656 1.04 19.72 28.00
N HIS A 657 1.08 18.50 28.53
CA HIS A 657 0.10 17.98 29.49
C HIS A 657 0.79 17.50 30.77
N LEU A 658 0.03 17.27 31.84
CA LEU A 658 0.55 16.59 33.04
C LEU A 658 1.01 15.17 32.67
N ALA A 659 2.12 14.71 33.25
CA ALA A 659 2.75 13.43 32.91
C ALA A 659 1.78 12.23 32.94
N GLU A 660 0.90 12.18 33.94
CA GLU A 660 -0.03 11.05 34.14
C GLU A 660 -1.34 11.18 33.33
N SER A 661 -1.56 12.30 32.64
CA SER A 661 -2.80 12.52 31.88
C SER A 661 -2.82 11.72 30.57
N GLU A 662 -4.02 11.46 30.03
CA GLU A 662 -4.18 10.82 28.72
C GLU A 662 -3.47 11.58 27.59
N GLY A 663 -3.40 12.91 27.69
CA GLY A 663 -2.71 13.76 26.72
C GLY A 663 -1.18 13.58 26.68
N SER A 664 -0.59 12.98 27.71
CA SER A 664 0.85 12.64 27.74
C SER A 664 1.15 11.24 27.20
N ARG A 665 0.15 10.42 26.87
CA ARG A 665 0.36 9.11 26.23
C ARG A 665 0.76 9.30 24.78
N CYS A 666 1.80 8.60 24.32
CA CYS A 666 2.32 8.77 22.96
C CYS A 666 1.22 8.50 21.92
N VAL A 667 0.49 7.40 22.13
CA VAL A 667 -0.57 6.93 21.23
C VAL A 667 -1.77 7.88 21.14
N SER A 668 -1.96 8.80 22.08
CA SER A 668 -3.08 9.75 22.04
C SER A 668 -2.94 10.74 20.87
N CYS A 669 -1.73 11.21 20.61
CA CYS A 669 -1.44 12.18 19.55
C CYS A 669 -0.84 11.53 18.30
N HIS A 670 0.05 10.55 18.48
CA HIS A 670 0.79 9.91 17.38
C HIS A 670 0.05 8.72 16.75
N MET A 671 -0.94 8.16 17.44
CA MET A 671 -1.78 7.10 16.89
C MET A 671 -3.26 7.39 17.20
N PRO A 672 -3.80 8.55 16.77
CA PRO A 672 -5.14 8.95 17.15
C PRO A 672 -6.19 7.95 16.64
N ARG A 673 -7.34 7.86 17.33
CA ARG A 673 -8.43 6.97 16.93
C ARG A 673 -9.20 7.59 15.75
N ILE A 674 -8.68 7.39 14.54
CA ILE A 674 -9.20 7.96 13.30
C ILE A 674 -9.32 6.94 12.17
N MET A 675 -9.10 5.65 12.40
CA MET A 675 -9.36 4.63 11.39
C MET A 675 -10.70 3.95 11.68
N ASP A 676 -11.67 4.04 10.78
CA ASP A 676 -12.94 3.33 10.87
C ASP A 676 -12.68 1.80 10.83
N ALA A 677 -13.32 1.08 11.75
CA ALA A 677 -13.19 -0.36 11.96
C ALA A 677 -14.46 -0.90 12.61
N LEU A 678 -15.28 -1.70 11.91
CA LEU A 678 -16.42 -2.42 12.51
C LEU A 678 -17.29 -1.54 13.45
N LEU A 679 -17.60 -0.31 12.99
CA LEU A 679 -18.37 0.72 13.72
C LEU A 679 -17.70 1.33 14.97
N PHE A 680 -16.38 1.26 15.08
CA PHE A 680 -15.59 2.06 16.01
C PHE A 680 -14.36 2.66 15.31
N ARG A 681 -13.64 3.55 16.00
CA ARG A 681 -12.38 4.11 15.49
C ARG A 681 -11.17 3.48 16.15
N ALA A 682 -10.36 2.79 15.36
CA ALA A 682 -9.07 2.23 15.71
C ALA A 682 -7.93 3.27 15.60
N ARG A 683 -6.79 2.93 16.20
CA ARG A 683 -5.56 3.74 16.25
C ARG A 683 -4.93 3.83 14.85
N TYR A 684 -4.56 5.03 14.41
CA TYR A 684 -3.84 5.27 13.15
C TYR A 684 -2.37 4.85 13.22
N HIS A 685 -1.82 4.35 12.10
CA HIS A 685 -0.49 3.73 12.07
C HIS A 685 0.57 4.50 11.28
N GLN A 686 0.24 5.66 10.70
CA GLN A 686 1.27 6.63 10.31
C GLN A 686 1.70 7.41 11.56
N ILE A 687 2.57 6.78 12.36
CA ILE A 687 2.85 7.15 13.76
C ILE A 687 3.42 8.57 13.92
N ASP A 688 4.14 9.07 12.93
CA ASP A 688 4.72 10.42 12.90
C ASP A 688 3.79 11.49 12.31
N ASP A 689 2.52 11.15 12.03
CA ASP A 689 1.51 12.12 11.61
C ASP A 689 1.19 13.09 12.76
N ILE A 690 1.73 14.30 12.68
CA ILE A 690 1.47 15.37 13.66
C ILE A 690 0.18 16.09 13.25
N PRO A 691 -0.71 16.44 14.20
CA PRO A 691 -1.99 17.08 13.89
C PRO A 691 -1.82 18.34 13.02
N ASN A 692 -2.33 18.30 11.79
CA ASN A 692 -2.28 19.42 10.87
C ASN A 692 -3.55 20.28 10.99
N ALA A 693 -3.46 21.34 11.80
CA ALA A 693 -4.57 22.26 12.04
C ALA A 693 -5.06 22.96 10.77
N GLU A 694 -4.19 23.27 9.80
CA GLU A 694 -4.59 23.92 8.53
C GLU A 694 -5.44 22.97 7.68
N MET A 695 -5.10 21.68 7.64
CA MET A 695 -5.89 20.68 6.91
C MET A 695 -7.24 20.45 7.57
N THR A 696 -7.28 20.44 8.91
CA THR A 696 -8.56 20.37 9.65
C THR A 696 -9.39 21.65 9.47
N LYS A 697 -8.77 22.83 9.42
CA LYS A 697 -9.47 24.09 9.13
C LYS A 697 -10.04 24.09 7.71
N ARG A 698 -9.29 23.53 6.76
CA ARG A 698 -9.73 23.34 5.38
C ARG A 698 -10.92 22.37 5.35
N PHE A 699 -10.69 21.09 5.63
CA PHE A 699 -11.66 20.03 5.35
C PHE A 699 -12.64 19.71 6.49
N GLY A 700 -12.42 20.27 7.69
CA GLY A 700 -13.20 19.96 8.89
C GLY A 700 -12.71 18.71 9.63
N GLN A 701 -13.18 18.54 10.86
CA GLN A 701 -12.78 17.43 11.74
C GLN A 701 -13.25 16.06 11.24
N GLU A 702 -14.28 16.01 10.40
CA GLU A 702 -14.79 14.74 9.83
C GLU A 702 -13.90 14.21 8.70
N GLU A 703 -13.39 15.10 7.85
CA GLU A 703 -12.62 14.75 6.64
C GLU A 703 -11.12 15.00 6.75
N SER A 704 -10.66 15.58 7.88
CA SER A 704 -9.25 15.76 8.25
C SER A 704 -9.11 15.82 9.78
N PRO A 705 -9.34 14.70 10.50
CA PRO A 705 -9.41 14.70 11.96
C PRO A 705 -8.09 15.11 12.63
N ASN A 706 -8.18 16.05 13.56
CA ASN A 706 -7.08 16.49 14.41
C ASN A 706 -7.09 15.75 15.75
N ALA A 707 -5.95 15.19 16.18
CA ALA A 707 -5.87 14.44 17.44
C ALA A 707 -6.23 15.30 18.67
N CYS A 708 -5.89 16.59 18.67
CA CYS A 708 -6.19 17.49 19.78
C CYS A 708 -7.72 17.66 19.94
N LEU A 709 -8.43 17.80 18.83
CA LEU A 709 -9.88 18.02 18.82
C LEU A 709 -10.69 16.78 19.16
N LEU A 710 -10.07 15.60 19.26
CA LEU A 710 -10.71 14.40 19.81
C LEU A 710 -10.95 14.52 21.33
N CYS A 711 -10.08 15.24 22.05
CA CYS A 711 -10.21 15.47 23.48
C CYS A 711 -10.78 16.87 23.79
N HIS A 712 -10.38 17.88 23.01
CA HIS A 712 -10.82 19.26 23.16
C HIS A 712 -12.04 19.56 22.28
N THR A 713 -13.15 18.86 22.52
CA THR A 713 -14.35 18.89 21.66
C THR A 713 -15.07 20.23 21.58
N GLN A 714 -14.77 21.15 22.50
CA GLN A 714 -15.31 22.52 22.54
C GLN A 714 -14.38 23.55 21.86
N LYS A 715 -13.31 23.09 21.21
CA LYS A 715 -12.34 23.92 20.49
C LYS A 715 -12.40 23.64 19.00
N ASP A 716 -11.81 24.53 18.21
CA ASP A 716 -11.75 24.43 16.77
C ASP A 716 -10.32 24.29 16.25
N ALA A 717 -10.19 24.13 14.92
CA ALA A 717 -8.90 23.99 14.26
C ALA A 717 -8.01 25.23 14.42
N GLU A 718 -8.61 26.42 14.54
CA GLU A 718 -7.87 27.66 14.74
C GLU A 718 -7.19 27.66 16.11
N TRP A 719 -7.91 27.28 17.17
CA TRP A 719 -7.33 27.10 18.49
C TRP A 719 -6.17 26.10 18.49
N ALA A 720 -6.34 24.95 17.83
CA ALA A 720 -5.30 23.92 17.74
C ALA A 720 -4.05 24.47 17.01
N GLY A 721 -4.24 25.20 15.91
CA GLY A 721 -3.16 25.85 15.16
C GLY A 721 -2.40 26.89 15.98
N GLN A 722 -3.12 27.70 16.77
CA GLN A 722 -2.52 28.68 17.69
C GLN A 722 -1.67 28.00 18.77
N GLN A 723 -2.15 26.92 19.39
CA GLN A 723 -1.35 26.18 20.38
C GLN A 723 -0.06 25.63 19.77
N LEU A 724 -0.14 24.96 18.62
CA LEU A 724 1.02 24.38 17.95
C LEU A 724 2.04 25.45 17.53
N SER A 725 1.57 26.61 17.09
CA SER A 725 2.43 27.74 16.68
C SER A 725 3.17 28.35 17.86
N ASN A 726 2.48 28.56 18.99
CA ASN A 726 3.08 29.07 20.22
C ASN A 726 4.20 28.16 20.73
N TRP A 727 4.03 26.84 20.64
CA TRP A 727 5.06 25.88 21.05
C TRP A 727 6.29 25.87 20.13
N LYS A 728 6.10 26.05 18.81
CA LYS A 728 7.22 26.19 17.86
C LYS A 728 8.03 27.46 18.14
N ALA A 729 7.36 28.59 18.41
CA ALA A 729 8.02 29.84 18.75
C ALA A 729 8.88 29.71 20.03
N LEU A 730 8.36 29.03 21.05
CA LEU A 730 9.09 28.76 22.30
C LEU A 730 10.32 27.84 22.09
N ARG A 731 10.30 26.93 21.12
CA ARG A 731 11.48 26.11 20.77
C ARG A 731 12.55 26.88 20.00
N ALA A 732 12.15 27.89 19.23
CA ALA A 732 13.07 28.75 18.49
C ALA A 732 13.75 29.81 19.38
N SER A 733 13.13 30.22 20.49
CA SER A 733 13.69 31.17 21.45
C SER A 733 14.65 30.56 22.49
N VAL A 734 14.81 29.22 22.50
CA VAL A 734 15.64 28.45 23.45
C VAL A 734 16.84 27.79 22.74
N ARG A 735 17.00 28.02 21.43
CA ARG A 735 18.22 27.73 20.67
C ARG A 735 18.90 29.04 20.32
#